data_AF-A0A8D8VWK0-F1
#
_entry.id   AF-A0A8D8VWK0-F1
#
_cell.length_a   1.000
_cell.length_b   1.000
_cell.length_c   1.000
_cell.angle_alpha   90.00
_cell.angle_beta   90.00
_cell.angle_gamma   90.00
#
_symmetry.space_group_name_H-M   'P 1'
#
loop_
_entity.id
_entity.type
_entity.pdbx_description
1 polymer ?
#
loop_
_entity_poly.entity_id
_entity_poly.type
_entity_poly.pdbx_seq_one_letter_code
_entity_poly.pdbx_strand_id
1 'polypeptide(L)'
;MKYHGQQDRLDALRKAAFQLFRSSSMSPVLSKLSWHISKNLIEVRKDRDLHLDQGLHQRVISLLLCYNPLWLRIGLEAVYGCTVPLHHNNDVLGLTSFMRKHLVNDPYTRKQHAHPKVPNLMDASFADAMKKFILRKFLMIVYFLDRAKSTKLIRHDPCLFNKKSKYKESAQLVIEFSRDVISGGDILRHLRTIDYILEHKQTYLNEFDFSTKTLLDLRDGVRLARAMEIILHQKYLTKRLRAPVISRLQKVHNVEISMNALQDAGYDIQDDISAKDIADGHREKTLSLLWQIIYKFQAPRYDRAARSIQAWWKGKSLFREIRKRIRDKLMAKQNRAAAVIQSKWKGILARRKLNQLKQKLQQEKAQRLAATILIQKTFRRHQDRTRYLRLKNIALKLQRNYRHKKTINTDRERFVQVRQATVTIQKFWRNYKINQKYRNDYETMKTSVTTIQRWYRNMKVVQQDRQEYLTLRQTVVCIQQRYRATRLMRKTRREYNAMKQSAVLVQRRYRAHQLMLVERKQYNALKKATVEIQTRFRAMRQARAQRIEFLRVKAAALVLQRRYRANKAMRIQRENYLNRKRAAVTIQTRWRCYKLMQSQRAHYVQMKQKVVFVQSVYRANRIMRTVREQYKTLIQATRCIQSRYRAYRDMNSTRNEYRKKRQAVVCIQQRYRAQRAMQAQRKIS
;
A
#
# COMPACT_ATOMS: atom_id res chain seq x y z
N MET A 1 10.20 37.01 14.28
CA MET A 1 8.75 37.09 14.02
C MET A 1 8.27 35.92 13.16
N LYS A 2 8.14 34.69 13.69
CA LYS A 2 7.62 33.53 12.92
C LYS A 2 6.89 32.50 13.81
N TYR A 3 5.95 32.93 14.65
CA TYR A 3 5.05 32.02 15.39
C TYR A 3 3.57 32.45 15.46
N HIS A 4 3.16 33.60 14.92
CA HIS A 4 1.75 34.07 15.00
C HIS A 4 0.81 33.55 13.89
N GLY A 5 1.31 32.79 12.91
CA GLY A 5 0.56 32.56 11.66
C GLY A 5 -0.67 31.63 11.72
N GLN A 6 -0.90 30.85 12.77
CA GLN A 6 -2.07 29.94 12.83
C GLN A 6 -3.26 30.55 13.58
N GLN A 7 -3.02 31.18 14.73
CA GLN A 7 -4.07 31.83 15.50
C GLN A 7 -4.65 33.04 14.75
N ASP A 8 -3.79 33.88 14.17
CA ASP A 8 -4.20 35.04 13.37
C ASP A 8 -5.09 34.64 12.17
N ARG A 9 -4.83 33.48 11.56
CA ARG A 9 -5.64 32.95 10.45
C ARG A 9 -7.02 32.48 10.92
N LEU A 10 -7.09 31.84 12.09
CA LEU A 10 -8.37 31.44 12.68
C LEU A 10 -9.18 32.65 13.12
N ASP A 11 -8.54 33.67 13.69
CA ASP A 11 -9.22 34.91 14.09
C ASP A 11 -9.73 35.70 12.89
N ALA A 12 -8.98 35.76 11.79
CA ALA A 12 -9.48 36.32 10.53
C ALA A 12 -10.67 35.53 9.99
N LEU A 13 -10.63 34.19 10.08
CA LEU A 13 -11.73 33.33 9.64
C LEU A 13 -12.98 33.52 10.52
N ARG A 14 -12.82 33.67 11.84
CA ARG A 14 -13.91 34.00 12.78
C ARG A 14 -14.57 35.31 12.42
N LYS A 15 -13.78 36.36 12.18
CA LYS A 15 -14.31 37.68 11.77
C LYS A 15 -15.13 37.57 10.47
N ALA A 16 -14.60 36.87 9.47
CA ALA A 16 -15.32 36.64 8.22
C ALA A 16 -16.61 35.80 8.42
N ALA A 17 -16.56 34.78 9.27
CA ALA A 17 -17.72 33.96 9.63
C ALA A 17 -18.82 34.78 10.31
N PHE A 18 -18.46 35.64 11.27
CA PHE A 18 -19.40 36.54 11.94
C PHE A 18 -20.00 37.58 10.99
N GLN A 19 -19.20 38.13 10.08
CA GLN A 19 -19.68 39.05 9.04
C GLN A 19 -20.66 38.36 8.09
N LEU A 20 -20.37 37.13 7.68
CA LEU A 20 -21.26 36.34 6.84
C LEU A 20 -22.58 36.01 7.58
N PHE A 21 -22.50 35.61 8.84
CA PHE A 21 -23.69 35.30 9.63
C PHE A 21 -24.62 36.52 9.81
N ARG A 22 -24.06 37.73 9.87
CA ARG A 22 -24.78 39.01 9.95
C ARG A 22 -25.02 39.68 8.60
N SER A 23 -24.74 39.01 7.49
CA SER A 23 -24.92 39.60 6.17
C SER A 23 -26.40 39.87 5.87
N SER A 24 -26.66 40.81 4.96
CA SER A 24 -28.01 41.06 4.42
C SER A 24 -28.61 39.85 3.73
N SER A 25 -27.80 38.88 3.28
CA SER A 25 -28.28 37.63 2.69
C SER A 25 -28.72 36.59 3.71
N MET A 26 -28.14 36.57 4.93
CA MET A 26 -28.43 35.55 5.93
C MET A 26 -29.38 36.03 7.03
N SER A 27 -29.19 37.25 7.52
CA SER A 27 -29.93 37.75 8.68
C SER A 27 -31.46 37.72 8.50
N PRO A 28 -32.04 38.13 7.35
CA PRO A 28 -33.49 38.09 7.16
C PRO A 28 -34.06 36.66 7.24
N VAL A 29 -33.37 35.68 6.64
CA VAL A 29 -33.77 34.27 6.62
C VAL A 29 -33.75 33.69 8.03
N LEU A 30 -32.70 33.98 8.81
CA LEU A 30 -32.57 33.49 10.18
C LEU A 30 -33.57 34.17 11.15
N SER A 31 -33.92 35.43 10.90
CA SER A 31 -34.99 36.14 11.62
C SER A 31 -36.36 35.53 11.33
N LYS A 32 -36.70 35.30 10.05
CA LYS A 32 -37.93 34.59 9.64
C LYS A 32 -38.00 33.20 10.26
N LEU A 33 -36.91 32.43 10.20
CA LEU A 33 -36.80 31.11 10.83
C LEU A 33 -37.09 31.16 12.33
N SER A 34 -36.47 32.11 13.04
CA SER A 34 -36.68 32.27 14.48
C SER A 34 -38.14 32.64 14.80
N TRP A 35 -38.76 33.48 13.96
CA TRP A 35 -40.16 33.86 14.09
C TRP A 35 -41.09 32.64 13.87
N HIS A 36 -40.87 31.86 12.81
CA HIS A 36 -41.65 30.64 12.52
C HIS A 36 -41.60 29.63 13.67
N ILE A 37 -40.42 29.41 14.26
CA ILE A 37 -40.27 28.52 15.42
C ILE A 37 -40.93 29.13 16.68
N SER A 38 -40.84 30.45 16.88
CA SER A 38 -41.48 31.11 18.03
C SER A 38 -43.01 30.98 18.00
N LYS A 39 -43.61 31.05 16.79
CA LYS A 39 -45.05 30.93 16.52
C LYS A 39 -45.54 29.49 16.36
N ASN A 40 -44.70 28.48 16.63
CA ASN A 40 -45.02 27.06 16.46
C ASN A 40 -45.44 26.67 15.02
N LEU A 41 -45.00 27.41 14.00
CA LEU A 41 -45.21 27.02 12.59
C LEU A 41 -44.31 25.83 12.21
N ILE A 42 -43.16 25.72 12.88
CA ILE A 42 -42.30 24.54 12.87
C ILE A 42 -42.14 24.10 14.32
N GLU A 43 -42.77 22.99 14.68
CA GLU A 43 -42.81 22.49 16.04
C GLU A 43 -42.13 21.11 16.15
N VAL A 44 -41.57 20.85 17.32
CA VAL A 44 -41.08 19.52 17.70
C VAL A 44 -42.28 18.69 18.10
N ARG A 45 -42.28 17.38 17.79
CA ARG A 45 -43.41 16.52 18.14
C ARG A 45 -43.66 16.52 19.66
N LYS A 46 -44.94 16.52 20.04
CA LYS A 46 -45.36 16.59 21.44
C LYS A 46 -44.88 15.37 22.25
N ASP A 47 -44.82 14.19 21.64
CA ASP A 47 -44.34 12.93 22.22
C ASP A 47 -42.81 12.89 22.43
N ARG A 48 -42.07 13.92 22.00
CA ARG A 48 -40.61 13.93 22.03
C ARG A 48 -40.07 14.94 23.02
N ASP A 49 -39.46 14.46 24.10
CA ASP A 49 -38.81 15.29 25.11
C ASP A 49 -37.33 15.46 24.84
N LEU A 50 -37.03 16.33 23.88
CA LEU A 50 -35.69 16.76 23.47
C LEU A 50 -34.76 17.29 24.58
N HIS A 51 -35.23 17.44 25.82
CA HIS A 51 -34.43 17.91 26.96
C HIS A 51 -34.09 16.78 27.95
N LEU A 52 -34.82 15.65 27.90
CA LEU A 52 -34.61 14.48 28.76
C LEU A 52 -34.08 13.28 27.96
N ASP A 53 -34.50 13.14 26.71
CA ASP A 53 -34.14 12.01 25.85
C ASP A 53 -32.67 12.09 25.41
N GLN A 54 -31.82 11.38 26.15
CA GLN A 54 -30.39 11.28 25.88
C GLN A 54 -30.09 10.64 24.52
N GLY A 55 -30.96 9.75 24.02
CA GLY A 55 -30.83 9.14 22.71
C GLY A 55 -31.02 10.16 21.59
N LEU A 56 -32.05 11.00 21.70
CA LEU A 56 -32.26 12.12 20.78
C LEU A 56 -31.13 13.15 20.87
N HIS A 57 -30.64 13.49 22.07
CA HIS A 57 -29.48 14.38 22.23
C HIS A 57 -28.27 13.86 21.44
N GLN A 58 -27.95 12.57 21.62
CA GLN A 58 -26.84 11.93 20.93
C GLN A 58 -27.05 11.92 19.41
N ARG A 59 -28.29 11.70 18.96
CA ARG A 59 -28.65 11.71 17.54
C ARG A 59 -28.48 13.09 16.90
N VAL A 60 -28.99 14.14 17.53
CA VAL A 60 -28.81 15.54 17.06
C VAL A 60 -27.34 15.92 16.96
N ILE A 61 -26.56 15.60 17.99
CA ILE A 61 -25.11 15.85 17.98
C ILE A 61 -24.43 15.04 16.87
N SER A 62 -24.79 13.76 16.70
CA SER A 62 -24.20 12.89 15.67
C SER A 62 -24.47 13.38 14.25
N LEU A 63 -25.63 14.00 14.00
CA LEU A 63 -25.94 14.65 12.72
C LEU A 63 -24.99 15.81 12.48
N LEU A 64 -24.81 16.72 13.45
CA LEU A 64 -23.87 17.83 13.31
C LEU A 64 -22.41 17.37 13.16
N LEU A 65 -22.02 16.27 13.80
CA LEU A 65 -20.69 15.67 13.65
C LEU A 65 -20.44 15.03 12.27
N CYS A 66 -21.45 14.95 11.40
CA CYS A 66 -21.23 14.62 9.98
C CYS A 66 -20.44 15.71 9.25
N TYR A 67 -20.50 16.96 9.74
CA TYR A 67 -19.69 18.05 9.21
C TYR A 67 -18.21 17.92 9.59
N ASN A 68 -17.35 18.47 8.75
CA ASN A 68 -15.93 18.59 9.03
C ASN A 68 -15.70 19.38 10.33
N PRO A 69 -14.85 18.91 11.25
CA PRO A 69 -14.61 19.57 12.53
C PRO A 69 -14.23 21.06 12.43
N LEU A 70 -13.46 21.46 11.42
CA LEU A 70 -13.11 22.87 11.21
C LEU A 70 -14.33 23.70 10.81
N TRP A 71 -15.15 23.19 9.88
CA TRP A 71 -16.38 23.86 9.47
C TRP A 71 -17.35 23.96 10.65
N LEU A 72 -17.58 22.85 11.35
CA LEU A 72 -18.47 22.79 12.51
C LEU A 72 -18.01 23.75 13.61
N ARG A 73 -16.71 23.83 13.90
CA ARG A 73 -16.15 24.81 14.84
C ARG A 73 -16.55 26.23 14.45
N ILE A 74 -16.30 26.61 13.19
CA ILE A 74 -16.61 27.97 12.71
C ILE A 74 -18.12 28.24 12.72
N GLY A 75 -18.95 27.24 12.41
CA GLY A 75 -20.41 27.34 12.51
C GLY A 75 -20.90 27.55 13.94
N LEU A 76 -20.36 26.80 14.90
CA LEU A 76 -20.67 26.96 16.31
C LEU A 76 -20.20 28.33 16.82
N GLU A 77 -18.96 28.73 16.51
CA GLU A 77 -18.43 30.03 16.92
C GLU A 77 -19.28 31.19 16.35
N ALA A 78 -19.68 31.11 15.07
CA ALA A 78 -20.53 32.12 14.43
C ALA A 78 -21.94 32.21 15.03
N VAL A 79 -22.60 31.07 15.28
CA VAL A 79 -23.99 31.02 15.77
C VAL A 79 -24.10 31.31 17.27
N TYR A 80 -23.09 30.97 18.07
CA TYR A 80 -23.07 31.19 19.51
C TYR A 80 -22.33 32.46 19.94
N GLY A 81 -21.57 33.12 19.06
CA GLY A 81 -20.88 34.36 19.44
C GLY A 81 -19.70 34.16 20.38
N CYS A 82 -19.24 32.92 20.58
CA CYS A 82 -18.15 32.60 21.51
C CYS A 82 -17.12 31.67 20.87
N THR A 83 -15.91 31.68 21.40
CA THR A 83 -14.83 30.80 20.93
C THR A 83 -15.00 29.40 21.50
N VAL A 84 -14.92 28.37 20.66
CA VAL A 84 -14.93 26.98 21.12
C VAL A 84 -13.49 26.61 21.54
N PRO A 85 -13.26 26.29 22.83
CA PRO A 85 -11.93 25.92 23.32
C PRO A 85 -11.60 24.51 22.84
N LEU A 86 -10.80 24.41 21.78
CA LEU A 86 -10.33 23.14 21.21
C LEU A 86 -8.81 23.10 21.24
N HIS A 87 -8.23 21.95 21.58
CA HIS A 87 -6.78 21.75 21.49
C HIS A 87 -6.30 21.72 20.04
N HIS A 88 -7.12 21.17 19.14
CA HIS A 88 -6.83 21.01 17.71
C HIS A 88 -8.11 21.18 16.88
N ASN A 89 -8.01 21.53 15.60
CA ASN A 89 -9.20 21.64 14.75
C ASN A 89 -9.96 20.31 14.54
N ASN A 90 -9.30 19.17 14.74
CA ASN A 90 -9.91 17.83 14.64
C ASN A 90 -10.42 17.29 15.99
N ASP A 91 -10.51 18.14 17.02
CA ASP A 91 -10.94 17.75 18.36
C ASP A 91 -12.47 17.55 18.43
N VAL A 92 -12.90 16.36 17.99
CA VAL A 92 -14.32 15.96 17.97
C VAL A 92 -14.89 15.87 19.39
N LEU A 93 -14.08 15.48 20.38
CA LEU A 93 -14.52 15.38 21.78
C LEU A 93 -14.79 16.77 22.36
N GLY A 94 -13.90 17.74 22.11
CA GLY A 94 -14.13 19.14 22.50
C GLY A 94 -15.38 19.73 21.86
N LEU A 95 -15.62 19.48 20.57
CA LEU A 95 -16.84 19.88 19.86
C LEU A 95 -18.10 19.23 20.45
N THR A 96 -18.02 17.94 20.78
CA THR A 96 -19.11 17.19 21.42
C THR A 96 -19.43 17.74 22.80
N SER A 97 -18.39 17.99 23.62
CA SER A 97 -18.54 18.57 24.95
C SER A 97 -19.16 19.97 24.88
N PHE A 98 -18.73 20.80 23.92
CA PHE A 98 -19.30 22.11 23.70
C PHE A 98 -20.78 22.02 23.32
N MET A 99 -21.16 21.17 22.36
CA MET A 99 -22.57 21.01 21.97
C MET A 99 -23.43 20.43 23.10
N ARG A 100 -22.93 19.48 23.91
CA ARG A 100 -23.65 18.99 25.09
C ARG A 100 -23.93 20.12 26.09
N LYS A 101 -22.96 21.01 26.30
CA LYS A 101 -23.07 22.14 27.23
C LYS A 101 -23.91 23.31 26.69
N HIS A 102 -23.88 23.58 25.40
CA HIS A 102 -24.45 24.81 24.83
C HIS A 102 -25.64 24.61 23.87
N LEU A 103 -25.77 23.44 23.23
CA LEU A 103 -26.91 23.12 22.38
C LEU A 103 -28.00 22.38 23.16
N VAL A 104 -27.60 21.33 23.90
CA VAL A 104 -28.54 20.44 24.60
C VAL A 104 -28.88 20.94 26.00
N ASN A 105 -27.89 21.42 26.76
CA ASN A 105 -28.07 21.90 28.14
C ASN A 105 -27.76 23.39 28.28
N ASP A 106 -28.37 24.23 27.43
CA ASP A 106 -28.06 25.65 27.41
C ASP A 106 -28.25 26.31 28.79
N PRO A 107 -27.20 26.91 29.39
CA PRO A 107 -27.28 27.49 30.73
C PRO A 107 -28.22 28.69 30.80
N TYR A 108 -28.41 29.41 29.70
CA TYR A 108 -29.24 30.62 29.68
C TYR A 108 -30.72 30.27 29.71
N THR A 109 -31.19 29.40 28.80
CA THR A 109 -32.58 28.90 28.83
C THR A 109 -32.89 28.21 30.16
N ARG A 110 -31.95 27.43 30.71
CA ARG A 110 -32.12 26.80 32.02
C ARG A 110 -32.25 27.80 33.17
N LYS A 111 -31.51 28.91 33.14
CA LYS A 111 -31.60 29.96 34.18
C LYS A 111 -32.90 30.76 34.09
N GLN A 112 -33.40 31.01 32.88
CA GLN A 112 -34.64 31.79 32.68
C GLN A 112 -35.89 31.06 33.20
N HIS A 113 -35.89 29.74 33.14
CA HIS A 113 -37.02 28.88 33.54
C HIS A 113 -36.77 28.11 34.84
N ALA A 114 -35.70 28.47 35.57
CA ALA A 114 -35.42 27.88 36.88
C ALA A 114 -36.38 28.46 37.93
N HIS A 115 -36.89 27.61 38.80
CA HIS A 115 -37.75 28.04 39.89
C HIS A 115 -36.99 28.99 40.85
N PRO A 116 -37.55 30.16 41.23
CA PRO A 116 -36.83 31.18 42.00
C PRO A 116 -36.25 30.70 43.34
N LYS A 117 -36.86 29.68 43.95
CA LYS A 117 -36.54 29.19 45.30
C LYS A 117 -35.99 27.77 45.37
N VAL A 118 -36.16 26.95 44.32
CA VAL A 118 -35.79 25.52 44.36
C VAL A 118 -34.71 25.25 43.32
N PRO A 119 -33.49 24.92 43.73
CA PRO A 119 -32.42 24.55 42.80
C PRO A 119 -32.84 23.36 41.93
N ASN A 120 -32.59 23.46 40.62
CA ASN A 120 -32.87 22.41 39.61
C ASN A 120 -34.33 22.09 39.29
N LEU A 121 -35.32 22.71 39.94
CA LEU A 121 -36.72 22.61 39.52
C LEU A 121 -36.98 23.60 38.38
N MET A 122 -37.51 23.10 37.26
CA MET A 122 -37.82 23.91 36.07
C MET A 122 -39.32 24.17 35.99
N ASP A 123 -39.73 25.31 35.43
CA ASP A 123 -41.13 25.59 35.15
C ASP A 123 -41.69 24.68 34.04
N ALA A 124 -43.03 24.60 33.92
CA ALA A 124 -43.70 23.76 32.92
C ALA A 124 -43.43 24.20 31.47
N SER A 125 -42.99 25.44 31.25
CA SER A 125 -42.68 25.99 29.92
C SER A 125 -41.25 25.70 29.45
N PHE A 126 -40.38 25.21 30.34
CA PHE A 126 -38.98 24.91 30.06
C PHE A 126 -38.82 23.88 28.95
N ALA A 127 -39.62 22.81 28.96
CA ALA A 127 -39.55 21.75 27.97
C ALA A 127 -39.78 22.30 26.55
N ASP A 128 -40.80 23.13 26.37
CA ASP A 128 -41.12 23.76 25.09
C ASP A 128 -40.09 24.82 24.69
N ALA A 129 -39.59 25.60 25.65
CA ALA A 129 -38.52 26.56 25.41
C ALA A 129 -37.24 25.86 24.90
N MET A 130 -36.88 24.72 25.49
CA MET A 130 -35.75 23.89 25.05
C MET A 130 -35.97 23.26 23.68
N LYS A 131 -37.18 22.73 23.40
CA LYS A 131 -37.55 22.21 22.08
C LYS A 131 -37.33 23.28 21.00
N LYS A 132 -37.85 24.49 21.21
CA LYS A 132 -37.66 25.65 20.32
C LYS A 132 -36.19 26.06 20.20
N PHE A 133 -35.46 26.08 21.31
CA PHE A 133 -34.04 26.46 21.32
C PHE A 133 -33.19 25.50 20.49
N ILE A 134 -33.30 24.19 20.72
CA ILE A 134 -32.53 23.17 20.02
C ILE A 134 -32.86 23.19 18.51
N LEU A 135 -34.15 23.20 18.16
CA LEU A 135 -34.61 23.26 16.78
C LEU A 135 -34.04 24.49 16.06
N ARG A 136 -34.15 25.67 16.68
CA ARG A 136 -33.64 26.92 16.12
C ARG A 136 -32.13 26.87 15.92
N LYS A 137 -31.36 26.50 16.95
CA LYS A 137 -29.89 26.48 16.88
C LYS A 137 -29.39 25.45 15.88
N PHE A 138 -30.02 24.28 15.79
CA PHE A 138 -29.68 23.26 14.81
C PHE A 138 -29.82 23.77 13.37
N LEU A 139 -30.99 24.32 13.02
CA LEU A 139 -31.25 24.85 11.68
C LEU A 139 -30.36 26.06 11.36
N MET A 140 -30.10 26.94 12.33
CA MET A 140 -29.15 28.06 12.14
C MET A 140 -27.73 27.57 11.80
N ILE A 141 -27.24 26.54 12.49
CA ILE A 141 -25.91 25.96 12.23
C ILE A 141 -25.87 25.35 10.83
N VAL A 142 -26.87 24.53 10.47
CA VAL A 142 -26.93 23.87 9.15
C VAL A 142 -26.96 24.89 8.02
N TYR A 143 -27.82 25.91 8.12
CA TYR A 143 -27.91 26.97 7.12
C TYR A 143 -26.61 27.75 6.98
N PHE A 144 -26.02 28.16 8.10
CA PHE A 144 -24.76 28.88 8.09
C PHE A 144 -23.65 28.08 7.42
N LEU A 145 -23.50 26.80 7.77
CA LEU A 145 -22.49 25.92 7.19
C LEU A 145 -22.67 25.76 5.68
N ASP A 146 -23.92 25.61 5.23
CA ASP A 146 -24.26 25.50 3.81
C ASP A 146 -23.88 26.77 3.03
N ARG A 147 -24.32 27.94 3.50
CA ARG A 147 -24.01 29.24 2.87
C ARG A 147 -22.52 29.58 2.96
N ALA A 148 -21.86 29.27 4.06
CA ALA A 148 -20.43 29.50 4.25
C ALA A 148 -19.57 28.67 3.28
N LYS A 149 -20.03 27.47 2.93
CA LYS A 149 -19.40 26.66 1.91
C LYS A 149 -19.62 27.22 0.51
N SER A 150 -20.85 27.61 0.15
CA SER A 150 -21.16 28.21 -1.16
C SER A 150 -20.39 29.52 -1.41
N THR A 151 -20.19 30.33 -0.37
CA THR A 151 -19.42 31.59 -0.43
C THR A 151 -17.89 31.39 -0.38
N LYS A 152 -17.40 30.15 -0.29
CA LYS A 152 -15.97 29.81 -0.17
C LYS A 152 -15.27 30.57 0.97
N LEU A 153 -15.93 30.64 2.13
CA LEU A 153 -15.42 31.34 3.32
C LEU A 153 -13.99 30.92 3.69
N ILE A 154 -13.68 29.62 3.53
CA ILE A 154 -12.33 29.08 3.72
C ILE A 154 -11.61 29.03 2.36
N ARG A 155 -10.51 29.77 2.23
CA ARG A 155 -9.74 29.93 0.96
C ARG A 155 -9.31 28.62 0.29
N HIS A 156 -8.92 27.61 1.07
CA HIS A 156 -8.48 26.31 0.54
C HIS A 156 -9.65 25.33 0.34
N ASP A 157 -10.87 25.78 0.62
CA ASP A 157 -12.14 25.14 0.30
C ASP A 157 -12.27 23.65 0.71
N PRO A 158 -11.98 23.28 1.98
CA PRO A 158 -12.07 21.89 2.43
C PRO A 158 -13.50 21.37 2.35
N CYS A 159 -13.67 20.05 2.17
CA CYS A 159 -14.97 19.37 2.20
C CYS A 159 -15.82 19.81 3.39
N LEU A 160 -17.11 20.12 3.15
CA LEU A 160 -18.03 20.53 4.22
C LEU A 160 -18.34 19.35 5.13
N PHE A 161 -18.56 18.18 4.54
CA PHE A 161 -18.80 16.93 5.25
C PHE A 161 -17.53 16.11 5.41
N ASN A 162 -17.46 15.33 6.49
CA ASN A 162 -16.40 14.34 6.68
C ASN A 162 -16.44 13.28 5.58
N LYS A 163 -15.28 12.82 5.10
CA LYS A 163 -15.24 11.77 4.04
C LYS A 163 -15.95 10.47 4.46
N LYS A 164 -15.93 10.16 5.76
CA LYS A 164 -16.60 8.99 6.35
C LYS A 164 -18.06 9.23 6.77
N SER A 165 -18.60 10.44 6.62
CA SER A 165 -19.98 10.73 7.03
C SER A 165 -20.97 9.95 6.17
N LYS A 166 -22.10 9.56 6.78
CA LYS A 166 -23.23 8.95 6.08
C LYS A 166 -23.91 9.93 5.13
N TYR A 167 -24.02 11.19 5.55
CA TYR A 167 -24.68 12.26 4.81
C TYR A 167 -23.67 13.19 4.13
N LYS A 168 -23.98 13.61 2.90
CA LYS A 168 -23.13 14.43 2.03
C LYS A 168 -23.84 15.70 1.52
N GLU A 169 -25.06 15.92 1.98
CA GLU A 169 -25.92 17.02 1.56
C GLU A 169 -26.55 17.65 2.81
N SER A 170 -26.53 18.99 2.90
CA SER A 170 -27.13 19.70 4.05
C SER A 170 -28.64 19.45 4.12
N ALA A 171 -29.31 19.37 2.95
CA ALA A 171 -30.73 19.07 2.84
C ALA A 171 -31.09 17.70 3.45
N GLN A 172 -30.30 16.67 3.15
CA GLN A 172 -30.50 15.32 3.71
C GLN A 172 -30.37 15.30 5.23
N LEU A 173 -29.44 16.09 5.78
CA LEU A 173 -29.24 16.19 7.23
C LEU A 173 -30.47 16.82 7.92
N VAL A 174 -31.09 17.83 7.30
CA VAL A 174 -32.35 18.42 7.80
C VAL A 174 -33.52 17.44 7.71
N ILE A 175 -33.63 16.66 6.63
CA ILE A 175 -34.67 15.63 6.49
C ILE A 175 -34.55 14.57 7.59
N GLU A 176 -33.33 14.12 7.88
CA GLU A 176 -33.11 13.09 8.89
C GLU A 176 -33.37 13.63 10.30
N PHE A 177 -32.99 14.88 10.56
CA PHE A 177 -33.39 15.56 11.79
C PHE A 177 -34.92 15.70 11.91
N SER A 178 -35.61 16.11 10.84
CA SER A 178 -37.06 16.30 10.87
C SER A 178 -37.82 14.99 11.05
N ARG A 179 -37.32 13.90 10.47
CA ARG A 179 -37.90 12.56 10.61
C ARG A 179 -37.99 12.11 12.07
N ASP A 180 -36.99 12.45 12.87
CA ASP A 180 -36.90 12.03 14.27
C ASP A 180 -37.54 13.03 15.25
N VAL A 181 -37.54 14.33 14.91
CA VAL A 181 -37.78 15.41 15.87
C VAL A 181 -38.99 16.29 15.54
N ILE A 182 -39.26 16.59 14.27
CA ILE A 182 -40.24 17.63 13.87
C ILE A 182 -41.62 16.99 13.62
N SER A 183 -42.68 17.71 13.98
CA SER A 183 -44.06 17.37 13.61
C SER A 183 -44.42 17.98 12.26
N GLY A 184 -45.00 17.19 11.36
CA GLY A 184 -45.45 17.64 10.04
C GLY A 184 -44.76 16.92 8.88
N GLY A 185 -45.18 17.30 7.66
CA GLY A 185 -44.71 16.70 6.40
C GLY A 185 -43.33 17.21 5.95
N ASP A 186 -43.19 17.52 4.67
CA ASP A 186 -41.91 17.93 4.08
C ASP A 186 -41.37 19.26 4.64
N ILE A 187 -40.42 19.17 5.58
CA ILE A 187 -39.77 20.33 6.22
C ILE A 187 -39.07 21.24 5.21
N LEU A 188 -38.48 20.70 4.14
CA LEU A 188 -37.72 21.50 3.18
C LEU A 188 -38.65 22.38 2.36
N ARG A 189 -39.87 21.90 2.07
CA ARG A 189 -40.90 22.70 1.40
C ARG A 189 -41.30 23.89 2.27
N HIS A 190 -41.52 23.67 3.57
CA HIS A 190 -41.84 24.77 4.49
C HIS A 190 -40.67 25.76 4.62
N LEU A 191 -39.44 25.26 4.81
CA LEU A 191 -38.25 26.10 4.90
C LEU A 191 -38.00 26.94 3.64
N ARG A 192 -38.35 26.43 2.46
CA ARG A 192 -38.25 27.19 1.20
C ARG A 192 -39.14 28.44 1.18
N THR A 193 -40.28 28.45 1.88
CA THR A 193 -41.17 29.63 1.95
C THR A 193 -40.56 30.82 2.68
N ILE A 194 -39.54 30.59 3.52
CA ILE A 194 -38.80 31.62 4.26
C ILE A 194 -37.41 31.89 3.67
N ASP A 195 -37.16 31.49 2.42
CA ASP A 195 -35.87 31.60 1.73
C ASP A 195 -34.72 30.79 2.37
N TYR A 196 -35.07 29.81 3.21
CA TYR A 196 -34.11 28.83 3.71
C TYR A 196 -33.87 27.78 2.62
N ILE A 197 -32.88 28.05 1.77
CA ILE A 197 -32.46 27.18 0.66
C ILE A 197 -31.14 26.52 1.03
N LEU A 198 -31.03 25.21 0.80
CA LEU A 198 -29.80 24.44 0.98
C LEU A 198 -29.30 23.95 -0.38
N GLU A 199 -28.06 24.28 -0.73
CA GLU A 199 -27.48 24.04 -2.06
C GLU A 199 -26.27 23.09 -2.02
N HIS A 200 -25.62 22.93 -0.87
CA HIS A 200 -24.37 22.18 -0.84
C HIS A 200 -24.61 20.68 -1.00
N LYS A 201 -24.05 20.15 -2.11
CA LYS A 201 -23.92 18.72 -2.39
C LYS A 201 -22.45 18.36 -2.55
N GLN A 202 -21.94 17.53 -1.64
CA GLN A 202 -20.57 17.04 -1.69
C GLN A 202 -20.48 15.81 -2.60
N THR A 203 -19.78 15.96 -3.72
CA THR A 203 -19.58 14.87 -4.70
C THR A 203 -18.29 14.09 -4.44
N TYR A 204 -18.15 12.92 -5.08
CA TYR A 204 -16.93 12.11 -5.02
C TYR A 204 -15.67 12.91 -5.38
N LEU A 205 -15.74 13.76 -6.41
CA LEU A 205 -14.61 14.55 -6.88
C LEU A 205 -14.16 15.62 -5.87
N ASN A 206 -15.07 16.08 -4.99
CA ASN A 206 -14.69 16.99 -3.90
C ASN A 206 -13.84 16.28 -2.84
N GLU A 207 -14.08 14.99 -2.60
CA GLU A 207 -13.34 14.19 -1.61
C GLU A 207 -12.07 13.55 -2.16
N PHE A 208 -11.96 13.49 -3.49
CA PHE A 208 -10.89 12.83 -4.20
C PHE A 208 -9.53 13.47 -3.92
N ASP A 209 -8.53 12.64 -3.64
CA ASP A 209 -7.15 13.08 -3.45
C ASP A 209 -6.43 13.18 -4.80
N PHE A 210 -6.29 14.42 -5.29
CA PHE A 210 -5.62 14.73 -6.55
C PHE A 210 -4.09 14.60 -6.48
N SER A 211 -3.51 14.27 -5.32
CA SER A 211 -2.06 14.00 -5.26
C SER A 211 -1.69 12.76 -6.05
N THR A 212 -0.57 12.82 -6.77
CA THR A 212 0.02 11.70 -7.51
C THR A 212 1.20 11.14 -6.72
N LYS A 213 1.22 9.83 -6.49
CA LYS A 213 2.35 9.10 -5.90
C LYS A 213 3.11 8.32 -6.97
N THR A 214 2.40 7.81 -7.97
CA THR A 214 2.94 7.01 -9.06
C THR A 214 2.28 7.40 -10.40
N LEU A 215 2.91 7.03 -11.52
CA LEU A 215 2.32 7.20 -12.86
C LEU A 215 0.99 6.44 -13.03
N LEU A 216 0.78 5.36 -12.26
CA LEU A 216 -0.46 4.59 -12.29
C LEU A 216 -1.68 5.42 -11.84
N ASP A 217 -1.45 6.45 -11.04
CA ASP A 217 -2.51 7.33 -10.53
C ASP A 217 -3.10 8.23 -11.63
N LEU A 218 -2.46 8.30 -12.81
CA LEU A 218 -2.96 9.06 -13.96
C LEU A 218 -3.92 8.24 -14.83
N ARG A 219 -3.97 6.91 -14.63
CA ARG A 219 -4.84 6.00 -15.40
C ARG A 219 -6.33 6.29 -15.21
N ASP A 220 -6.72 6.94 -14.11
CA ASP A 220 -8.11 7.27 -13.85
C ASP A 220 -8.63 8.46 -14.66
N GLY A 221 -7.74 9.20 -15.32
CA GLY A 221 -8.03 10.41 -16.09
C GLY A 221 -8.48 11.60 -15.25
N VAL A 222 -8.85 11.40 -13.98
CA VAL A 222 -9.36 12.46 -13.09
C VAL A 222 -8.25 13.42 -12.71
N ARG A 223 -7.06 12.89 -12.39
CA ARG A 223 -5.89 13.72 -12.05
C ARG A 223 -5.38 14.50 -13.26
N LEU A 224 -5.37 13.86 -14.43
CA LEU A 224 -4.95 14.49 -15.68
C LEU A 224 -5.90 15.64 -16.05
N ALA A 225 -7.21 15.40 -15.98
CA ALA A 225 -8.22 16.44 -16.23
C ALA A 225 -8.10 17.58 -15.23
N ARG A 226 -7.84 17.30 -13.95
CA ARG A 226 -7.61 18.36 -12.96
C ARG A 226 -6.36 19.17 -13.25
N ALA A 227 -5.28 18.54 -13.70
CA ALA A 227 -4.07 19.22 -14.10
C ALA A 227 -4.34 20.15 -15.31
N MET A 228 -5.03 19.66 -16.34
CA MET A 228 -5.42 20.45 -17.50
C MET A 228 -6.35 21.62 -17.12
N GLU A 229 -7.29 21.40 -16.21
CA GLU A 229 -8.16 22.46 -15.69
C GLU A 229 -7.36 23.62 -15.05
N ILE A 230 -6.32 23.27 -14.27
CA ILE A 230 -5.44 24.27 -13.64
C ILE A 230 -4.57 24.98 -14.68
N ILE A 231 -4.02 24.24 -15.64
CA ILE A 231 -3.12 24.77 -16.68
C ILE A 231 -3.87 25.72 -17.64
N LEU A 232 -5.07 25.33 -18.06
CA LEU A 232 -5.90 26.09 -19.00
C LEU A 232 -6.78 27.15 -18.32
N HIS A 233 -6.79 27.20 -16.98
CA HIS A 233 -7.68 28.06 -16.20
C HIS A 233 -9.18 27.90 -16.51
N GLN A 234 -9.58 26.75 -17.07
CA GLN A 234 -10.98 26.37 -17.24
C GLN A 234 -11.53 25.91 -15.88
N LYS A 235 -12.83 26.00 -15.60
CA LYS A 235 -13.41 25.60 -14.27
C LYS A 235 -14.44 24.47 -14.37
N TYR A 236 -14.62 23.92 -15.56
CA TYR A 236 -15.72 23.01 -15.87
C TYR A 236 -15.26 21.61 -16.28
N LEU A 237 -13.95 21.38 -16.46
CA LEU A 237 -13.43 20.11 -16.96
C LEU A 237 -13.71 18.97 -15.95
N THR A 238 -13.46 19.21 -14.66
CA THR A 238 -13.76 18.25 -13.59
C THR A 238 -15.26 17.90 -13.51
N LYS A 239 -16.18 18.79 -13.93
CA LYS A 239 -17.63 18.52 -13.92
C LYS A 239 -18.09 17.54 -15.00
N ARG A 240 -17.30 17.39 -16.08
CA ARG A 240 -17.60 16.48 -17.20
C ARG A 240 -17.11 15.05 -16.93
N LEU A 241 -16.31 14.85 -15.88
CA LEU A 241 -15.72 13.55 -15.55
C LEU A 241 -16.75 12.56 -15.02
N ARG A 242 -16.56 11.29 -15.37
CA ARG A 242 -17.31 10.17 -14.80
C ARG A 242 -16.57 9.63 -13.60
N ALA A 243 -17.09 9.86 -12.40
CA ALA A 243 -16.52 9.39 -11.15
C ALA A 243 -17.62 8.95 -10.16
N PRO A 244 -17.39 7.94 -9.29
CA PRO A 244 -16.14 7.20 -9.07
C PRO A 244 -15.72 6.36 -10.28
N VAL A 245 -14.41 6.27 -10.50
CA VAL A 245 -13.83 5.57 -11.65
C VAL A 245 -13.70 4.09 -11.31
N ILE A 246 -14.69 3.31 -11.71
CA ILE A 246 -14.78 1.87 -11.41
C ILE A 246 -14.46 1.06 -12.67
N SER A 247 -14.93 1.51 -13.83
CA SER A 247 -14.77 0.78 -15.10
C SER A 247 -13.64 1.34 -15.98
N ARG A 248 -13.07 0.47 -16.82
CA ARG A 248 -12.10 0.88 -17.84
C ARG A 248 -12.68 1.93 -18.80
N LEU A 249 -13.96 1.80 -19.17
CA LEU A 249 -14.62 2.76 -20.05
C LEU A 249 -14.67 4.17 -19.45
N GLN A 250 -14.90 4.28 -18.14
CA GLN A 250 -14.85 5.58 -17.44
C GLN A 250 -13.44 6.18 -17.43
N LYS A 251 -12.40 5.33 -17.26
CA LYS A 251 -10.99 5.76 -17.33
C LYS A 251 -10.66 6.37 -18.68
N VAL A 252 -10.97 5.64 -19.76
CA VAL A 252 -10.72 6.08 -21.14
C VAL A 252 -11.43 7.40 -21.42
N HIS A 253 -12.71 7.51 -21.08
CA HIS A 253 -13.47 8.75 -21.25
C HIS A 253 -12.89 9.94 -20.48
N ASN A 254 -12.46 9.75 -19.24
CA ASN A 254 -11.87 10.83 -18.43
C ASN A 254 -10.51 11.29 -18.99
N VAL A 255 -9.70 10.35 -19.50
CA VAL A 255 -8.45 10.68 -20.19
C VAL A 255 -8.75 11.45 -21.48
N GLU A 256 -9.74 10.99 -22.26
CA GLU A 256 -10.16 11.62 -23.50
C GLU A 256 -10.61 13.07 -23.29
N ILE A 257 -11.36 13.36 -22.22
CA ILE A 257 -11.69 14.74 -21.84
C ILE A 257 -10.43 15.61 -21.67
N SER A 258 -9.36 15.05 -21.10
CA SER A 258 -8.11 15.77 -20.87
C SER A 258 -7.33 15.99 -22.18
N MET A 259 -7.34 14.99 -23.07
CA MET A 259 -6.67 15.07 -24.38
C MET A 259 -7.42 16.02 -25.32
N ASN A 260 -8.75 15.98 -25.33
CA ASN A 260 -9.57 16.92 -26.10
C ASN A 260 -9.37 18.34 -25.59
N ALA A 261 -9.28 18.57 -24.28
CA ALA A 261 -8.96 19.90 -23.75
C ALA A 261 -7.58 20.41 -24.18
N LEU A 262 -6.61 19.51 -24.39
CA LEU A 262 -5.29 19.84 -24.93
C LEU A 262 -5.35 20.20 -26.42
N GLN A 263 -6.14 19.45 -27.20
CA GLN A 263 -6.40 19.73 -28.61
C GLN A 263 -7.17 21.05 -28.80
N ASP A 264 -8.20 21.30 -28.00
CA ASP A 264 -8.98 22.55 -27.97
C ASP A 264 -8.09 23.76 -27.64
N ALA A 265 -7.00 23.55 -26.89
CA ALA A 265 -5.99 24.57 -26.61
C ALA A 265 -5.00 24.81 -27.78
N GLY A 266 -5.28 24.24 -28.96
CA GLY A 266 -4.47 24.37 -30.17
C GLY A 266 -3.14 23.62 -30.08
N TYR A 267 -3.15 22.43 -29.47
CA TYR A 267 -2.00 21.54 -29.44
C TYR A 267 -2.35 20.18 -30.03
N ASP A 268 -1.70 19.85 -31.15
CA ASP A 268 -1.83 18.53 -31.75
C ASP A 268 -0.92 17.54 -31.03
N ILE A 269 -1.49 16.41 -30.61
CA ILE A 269 -0.78 15.40 -29.82
C ILE A 269 0.04 14.58 -30.80
N GLN A 270 1.37 14.68 -30.68
CA GLN A 270 2.30 13.95 -31.55
C GLN A 270 2.44 12.50 -31.07
N ASP A 271 2.84 11.62 -32.00
CA ASP A 271 2.94 10.16 -31.84
C ASP A 271 1.58 9.43 -31.71
N ASP A 272 1.59 8.11 -31.85
CA ASP A 272 0.41 7.23 -31.68
C ASP A 272 0.01 7.09 -30.19
N ILE A 273 -0.44 8.18 -29.57
CA ILE A 273 -0.90 8.23 -28.17
C ILE A 273 -2.42 8.34 -28.15
N SER A 274 -3.09 7.27 -27.71
CA SER A 274 -4.53 7.24 -27.51
C SER A 274 -4.93 7.33 -26.04
N ALA A 275 -6.17 7.74 -25.78
CA ALA A 275 -6.73 7.73 -24.42
C ALA A 275 -6.76 6.32 -23.79
N LYS A 276 -6.86 5.28 -24.63
CA LYS A 276 -6.80 3.87 -24.21
C LYS A 276 -5.43 3.53 -23.63
N ASP A 277 -4.36 4.00 -24.26
CA ASP A 277 -2.99 3.73 -23.83
C ASP A 277 -2.71 4.26 -22.40
N ILE A 278 -3.22 5.45 -22.09
CA ILE A 278 -3.06 6.05 -20.76
C ILE A 278 -3.93 5.35 -19.72
N ALA A 279 -5.17 4.98 -20.08
CA ALA A 279 -6.08 4.27 -19.20
C ALA A 279 -5.56 2.86 -18.83
N ASP A 280 -4.92 2.18 -19.79
CA ASP A 280 -4.25 0.89 -19.59
C ASP A 280 -2.88 1.06 -18.91
N GLY A 281 -2.33 2.28 -19.00
CA GLY A 281 -1.14 2.75 -18.33
C GLY A 281 0.16 2.27 -18.93
N HIS A 282 0.23 2.39 -20.26
CA HIS A 282 1.46 2.33 -21.02
C HIS A 282 2.40 3.45 -20.58
N ARG A 283 3.51 3.09 -19.95
CA ARG A 283 4.41 4.03 -19.28
C ARG A 283 5.03 5.05 -20.24
N GLU A 284 5.54 4.60 -21.38
CA GLU A 284 6.23 5.45 -22.36
C GLU A 284 5.27 6.47 -22.99
N LYS A 285 4.11 6.00 -23.46
CA LYS A 285 3.05 6.86 -23.99
C LYS A 285 2.55 7.88 -22.94
N THR A 286 2.42 7.47 -21.67
CA THR A 286 2.06 8.39 -20.59
C THR A 286 3.12 9.45 -20.34
N LEU A 287 4.41 9.07 -20.35
CA LEU A 287 5.51 10.03 -20.19
C LEU A 287 5.61 10.97 -21.39
N SER A 288 5.41 10.48 -22.62
CA SER A 288 5.39 11.31 -23.83
C SER A 288 4.26 12.35 -23.75
N LEU A 289 3.04 11.94 -23.40
CA LEU A 289 1.92 12.87 -23.22
C LEU A 289 2.21 13.95 -22.18
N LEU A 290 2.75 13.57 -21.01
CA LEU A 290 3.13 14.53 -19.97
C LEU A 290 4.22 15.48 -20.44
N TRP A 291 5.20 14.98 -21.20
CA TRP A 291 6.27 15.79 -21.75
C TRP A 291 5.74 16.82 -22.73
N GLN A 292 4.83 16.42 -23.62
CA GLN A 292 4.17 17.30 -24.58
C GLN A 292 3.38 18.42 -23.88
N ILE A 293 2.63 18.09 -22.81
CA ILE A 293 1.94 19.09 -21.97
C ILE A 293 2.94 20.06 -21.33
N ILE A 294 4.01 19.55 -20.71
CA ILE A 294 5.06 20.38 -20.08
C ILE A 294 5.71 21.29 -21.12
N TYR A 295 6.02 20.76 -22.29
CA TYR A 295 6.64 21.50 -23.37
C TYR A 295 5.76 22.67 -23.82
N LYS A 296 4.48 22.43 -24.14
CA LYS A 296 3.56 23.49 -24.58
C LYS A 296 3.38 24.60 -23.54
N PHE A 297 3.17 24.27 -22.26
CA PHE A 297 2.76 25.25 -21.26
C PHE A 297 3.88 25.77 -20.35
N GLN A 298 4.98 25.03 -20.18
CA GLN A 298 6.10 25.44 -19.31
C GLN A 298 7.36 25.82 -20.08
N ALA A 299 7.60 25.30 -21.29
CA ALA A 299 8.82 25.66 -22.05
C ALA A 299 8.99 27.18 -22.25
N PRO A 300 7.95 27.98 -22.57
CA PRO A 300 8.10 29.44 -22.68
C PRO A 300 8.57 30.11 -21.38
N ARG A 301 8.16 29.58 -20.22
CA ARG A 301 8.64 30.05 -18.91
C ARG A 301 10.09 29.66 -18.68
N TYR A 302 10.48 28.43 -19.02
CA TYR A 302 11.86 27.96 -18.90
C TYR A 302 12.80 28.75 -19.81
N ASP A 303 12.39 29.03 -21.05
CA ASP A 303 13.13 29.88 -21.98
C ASP A 303 13.34 31.29 -21.45
N ARG A 304 12.27 31.92 -20.93
CA ARG A 304 12.38 33.26 -20.33
C ARG A 304 13.29 33.26 -19.11
N ALA A 305 13.21 32.24 -18.26
CA ALA A 305 14.09 32.08 -17.11
C ALA A 305 15.55 31.87 -17.55
N ALA A 306 15.79 31.03 -18.55
CA ALA A 306 17.11 30.78 -19.12
C ALA A 306 17.71 32.07 -19.70
N ARG A 307 16.97 32.80 -20.53
CA ARG A 307 17.39 34.11 -21.07
C ARG A 307 17.68 35.12 -19.95
N SER A 308 16.86 35.16 -18.90
CA SER A 308 17.07 36.05 -17.75
C SER A 308 18.34 35.70 -16.98
N ILE A 309 18.58 34.41 -16.75
CA ILE A 309 19.80 33.91 -16.09
C ILE A 309 21.03 34.22 -16.94
N GLN A 310 20.96 33.94 -18.25
CA GLN A 310 22.04 34.22 -19.21
C GLN A 310 22.34 35.72 -19.28
N ALA A 311 21.32 36.58 -19.38
CA ALA A 311 21.47 38.03 -19.38
C ALA A 311 22.08 38.55 -18.07
N TRP A 312 21.63 38.03 -16.93
CA TRP A 312 22.20 38.36 -15.62
C TRP A 312 23.67 37.96 -15.53
N TRP A 313 24.04 36.77 -16.01
CA TRP A 313 25.42 36.28 -15.99
C TRP A 313 26.33 37.13 -16.88
N LYS A 314 25.88 37.47 -18.10
CA LYS A 314 26.59 38.37 -19.02
C LYS A 314 26.75 39.78 -18.44
N GLY A 315 25.72 40.35 -17.81
CA GLY A 315 25.78 41.68 -17.20
C GLY A 315 26.65 41.77 -15.93
N LYS A 316 26.71 40.69 -15.14
CA LYS A 316 27.52 40.65 -13.90
C LYS A 316 29.03 40.65 -14.19
N SER A 317 29.45 40.13 -15.33
CA SER A 317 30.83 40.20 -15.82
C SER A 317 31.26 41.65 -16.08
N LEU A 318 30.44 42.40 -16.83
CA LEU A 318 30.68 43.82 -17.13
C LEU A 318 30.77 44.67 -15.85
N PHE A 319 29.88 44.42 -14.88
CA PHE A 319 29.89 45.12 -13.60
C PHE A 319 31.14 44.86 -12.75
N ARG A 320 31.69 43.64 -12.79
CA ARG A 320 32.98 43.33 -12.12
C ARG A 320 34.13 44.09 -12.76
N GLU A 321 34.16 44.19 -14.09
CA GLU A 321 35.22 44.89 -14.83
C GLU A 321 35.16 46.41 -14.59
N ILE A 322 33.96 47.00 -14.60
CA ILE A 322 33.76 48.42 -14.26
C ILE A 322 34.23 48.71 -12.83
N ARG A 323 33.87 47.87 -11.85
CA ARG A 323 34.34 48.03 -10.45
C ARG A 323 35.84 47.86 -10.28
N LYS A 324 36.49 47.02 -11.10
CA LYS A 324 37.95 46.89 -11.11
C LYS A 324 38.58 48.20 -11.61
N ARG A 325 38.13 48.71 -12.76
CA ARG A 325 38.60 49.99 -13.32
C ARG A 325 38.39 51.19 -12.39
N ILE A 326 37.25 51.26 -11.68
CA ILE A 326 36.98 52.31 -10.69
C ILE A 326 37.98 52.23 -9.52
N ARG A 327 38.25 51.02 -9.00
CA ARG A 327 39.23 50.83 -7.93
C ARG A 327 40.65 51.22 -8.37
N ASP A 328 41.05 50.83 -9.58
CA ASP A 328 42.37 51.14 -10.12
C ASP A 328 42.55 52.67 -10.29
N LYS A 329 41.53 53.37 -10.78
CA LYS A 329 41.52 54.84 -10.86
C LYS A 329 41.61 55.51 -9.48
N LEU A 330 40.90 54.98 -8.48
CA LEU A 330 40.93 55.52 -7.12
C LEU A 330 42.31 55.33 -6.47
N MET A 331 42.91 54.14 -6.62
CA MET A 331 44.27 53.82 -6.18
C MET A 331 45.30 54.75 -6.84
N ALA A 332 45.20 54.97 -8.15
CA ALA A 332 46.09 55.90 -8.86
C ALA A 332 45.99 57.34 -8.33
N LYS A 333 44.77 57.80 -8.00
CA LYS A 333 44.54 59.13 -7.41
C LYS A 333 45.16 59.25 -6.01
N GLN A 334 44.99 58.23 -5.16
CA GLN A 334 45.60 58.18 -3.83
C GLN A 334 47.13 58.14 -3.90
N ASN A 335 47.70 57.34 -4.80
CA ASN A 335 49.15 57.27 -4.99
C ASN A 335 49.74 58.60 -5.49
N ARG A 336 49.06 59.29 -6.42
CA ARG A 336 49.45 60.66 -6.83
C ARG A 336 49.41 61.65 -5.67
N ALA A 337 48.33 61.63 -4.86
CA ALA A 337 48.23 62.50 -3.69
C ALA A 337 49.36 62.21 -2.68
N ALA A 338 49.66 60.93 -2.42
CA ALA A 338 50.76 60.52 -1.56
C ALA A 338 52.12 61.01 -2.09
N ALA A 339 52.38 60.88 -3.39
CA ALA A 339 53.62 61.36 -4.01
C ALA A 339 53.80 62.89 -3.88
N VAL A 340 52.72 63.66 -4.05
CA VAL A 340 52.74 65.13 -3.88
C VAL A 340 53.04 65.52 -2.43
N ILE A 341 52.38 64.87 -1.47
CA ILE A 341 52.60 65.11 -0.03
C ILE A 341 54.05 64.77 0.35
N GLN A 342 54.56 63.62 -0.09
CA GLN A 342 55.93 63.17 0.16
C GLN A 342 56.96 64.15 -0.42
N SER A 343 56.75 64.64 -1.65
CA SER A 343 57.61 65.63 -2.29
C SER A 343 57.64 66.95 -1.50
N LYS A 344 56.48 67.46 -1.07
CA LYS A 344 56.39 68.70 -0.28
C LYS A 344 57.11 68.57 1.07
N TRP A 345 56.93 67.43 1.76
CA TRP A 345 57.57 67.14 3.04
C TRP A 345 59.10 67.03 2.93
N LYS A 346 59.61 66.32 1.91
CA LYS A 346 61.06 66.26 1.61
C LYS A 346 61.65 67.67 1.39
N GLY A 347 60.93 68.55 0.69
CA GLY A 347 61.34 69.94 0.52
C GLY A 347 61.34 70.77 1.81
N ILE A 348 60.41 70.52 2.74
CA ILE A 348 60.39 71.18 4.06
C ILE A 348 61.59 70.74 4.91
N LEU A 349 61.90 69.43 4.93
CA LEU A 349 63.07 68.89 5.62
C LEU A 349 64.39 69.49 5.11
N ALA A 350 64.56 69.59 3.79
CA ALA A 350 65.74 70.21 3.18
C ALA A 350 65.91 71.69 3.59
N ARG A 351 64.81 72.48 3.59
CA ARG A 351 64.83 73.89 4.00
C ARG A 351 65.16 74.08 5.48
N ARG A 352 64.66 73.21 6.37
CA ARG A 352 65.03 73.25 7.81
C ARG A 352 66.52 73.01 8.00
N LYS A 353 67.10 72.04 7.29
CA LYS A 353 68.54 71.74 7.35
C LYS A 353 69.40 72.90 6.85
N LEU A 354 68.96 73.59 5.79
CA LEU A 354 69.63 74.80 5.28
C LEU A 354 69.62 75.96 6.30
N ASN A 355 68.49 76.19 6.98
CA ASN A 355 68.39 77.26 7.97
C ASN A 355 69.27 77.02 9.20
N GLN A 356 69.39 75.76 9.65
CA GLN A 356 70.31 75.40 10.73
C GLN A 356 71.78 75.69 10.37
N LEU A 357 72.19 75.39 9.13
CA LEU A 357 73.54 75.69 8.65
C LEU A 357 73.80 77.21 8.55
N LYS A 358 72.80 77.99 8.12
CA LYS A 358 72.91 79.48 8.09
C LYS A 358 73.10 80.08 9.47
N GLN A 359 72.37 79.61 10.49
CA GLN A 359 72.52 80.10 11.86
C GLN A 359 73.91 79.83 12.44
N LYS A 360 74.49 78.65 12.18
CA LYS A 360 75.86 78.33 12.61
C LYS A 360 76.90 79.30 12.01
N LEU A 361 76.78 79.59 10.71
CA LEU A 361 77.67 80.54 10.02
C LEU A 361 77.54 81.99 10.57
N GLN A 362 76.34 82.39 10.99
CA GLN A 362 76.10 83.73 11.55
C GLN A 362 76.70 83.89 12.95
N GLN A 363 76.69 82.83 13.77
CA GLN A 363 77.30 82.82 15.09
C GLN A 363 78.83 82.95 15.02
N GLU A 364 79.49 82.27 14.06
CA GLU A 364 80.94 82.41 13.85
C GLU A 364 81.35 83.83 13.41
N LYS A 365 80.54 84.50 12.59
CA LYS A 365 80.80 85.90 12.18
C LYS A 365 80.65 86.89 13.34
N ALA A 366 79.67 86.69 14.22
CA ALA A 366 79.46 87.57 15.39
C ALA A 366 80.60 87.48 16.41
N GLN A 367 81.18 86.28 16.61
CA GLN A 367 82.34 86.08 17.48
C GLN A 367 83.59 86.82 16.98
N ARG A 368 83.82 86.84 15.66
CA ARG A 368 84.94 87.58 15.06
C ARG A 368 84.80 89.11 15.20
N LEU A 369 83.58 89.64 15.12
CA LEU A 369 83.33 91.08 15.24
C LEU A 369 83.49 91.60 16.69
N ALA A 370 83.11 90.79 17.67
CA ALA A 370 83.21 91.13 19.09
C ALA A 370 84.68 91.22 19.58
N ALA A 371 85.59 90.40 19.05
CA ALA A 371 87.01 90.45 19.36
C ALA A 371 87.68 91.76 18.87
N THR A 372 87.28 92.28 17.71
CA THR A 372 87.82 93.51 17.12
C THR A 372 87.40 94.77 17.87
N ILE A 373 86.15 94.83 18.35
CA ILE A 373 85.61 95.98 19.11
C ILE A 373 86.27 96.11 20.49
N LEU A 374 86.64 94.98 21.11
CA LEU A 374 87.28 94.95 22.42
C LEU A 374 88.69 95.56 22.39
N ILE A 375 89.44 95.35 21.30
CA ILE A 375 90.79 95.89 21.08
C ILE A 375 90.75 97.41 20.78
N GLN A 376 89.72 97.90 20.07
CA GLN A 376 89.57 99.32 19.73
C GLN A 376 89.10 100.19 20.91
N LYS A 377 88.30 99.63 21.83
CA LYS A 377 87.73 100.33 23.00
C LYS A 377 88.77 100.64 24.08
N THR A 378 89.76 99.77 24.27
CA THR A 378 90.77 99.88 25.33
C THR A 378 91.84 100.93 25.00
N PHE A 379 92.20 101.09 23.72
CA PHE A 379 93.19 102.07 23.25
C PHE A 379 92.69 103.53 23.36
N ARG A 380 91.44 103.82 22.97
CA ARG A 380 90.87 105.18 23.00
C ARG A 380 90.67 105.75 24.41
N ARG A 381 90.40 104.89 25.41
CA ARG A 381 90.18 105.29 26.81
C ARG A 381 91.45 105.79 27.51
N HIS A 382 92.63 105.36 27.07
CA HIS A 382 93.90 105.71 27.67
C HIS A 382 94.37 107.12 27.25
N GLN A 383 94.10 107.52 26.01
CA GLN A 383 94.60 108.77 25.42
C GLN A 383 93.86 110.03 25.93
N ASP A 384 92.55 109.96 26.15
CA ASP A 384 91.74 111.13 26.53
C ASP A 384 91.79 111.49 28.02
N ARG A 385 92.07 110.52 28.89
CA ARG A 385 92.10 110.71 30.35
C ARG A 385 93.29 111.53 30.83
N THR A 386 94.41 111.46 30.12
CA THR A 386 95.68 112.13 30.48
C THR A 386 95.65 113.63 30.14
N ARG A 387 94.84 114.03 29.15
CA ARG A 387 94.72 115.42 28.67
C ARG A 387 93.75 116.29 29.49
N TYR A 388 92.67 115.69 30.00
CA TYR A 388 91.61 116.39 30.75
C TYR A 388 92.05 116.85 32.15
N LEU A 389 92.92 116.10 32.83
CA LEU A 389 93.28 116.39 34.23
C LEU A 389 94.18 117.63 34.41
N ARG A 390 94.92 118.06 33.39
CA ARG A 390 95.79 119.27 33.46
C ARG A 390 95.01 120.58 33.34
N LEU A 391 94.02 120.65 32.46
CA LEU A 391 93.28 121.88 32.16
C LEU A 391 92.20 122.22 33.22
N LYS A 392 91.70 121.21 33.94
CA LYS A 392 90.67 121.37 34.97
C LYS A 392 91.15 122.11 36.22
N ASN A 393 92.43 122.01 36.59
CA ASN A 393 92.91 122.51 37.90
C ASN A 393 93.18 124.02 37.95
N ILE A 394 93.35 124.69 36.81
CA ILE A 394 93.69 126.12 36.75
C ILE A 394 92.42 127.01 36.72
N ALA A 395 91.35 126.58 36.04
CA ALA A 395 90.11 127.36 35.92
C ALA A 395 89.20 127.32 37.17
N LEU A 396 89.37 126.32 38.05
CA LEU A 396 88.50 126.11 39.21
C LEU A 396 88.79 127.04 40.42
N LYS A 397 89.98 127.65 40.50
CA LYS A 397 90.33 128.55 41.61
C LYS A 397 89.75 129.97 41.46
N LEU A 398 89.74 130.51 40.24
CA LEU A 398 89.26 131.87 39.98
C LEU A 398 87.72 131.99 39.91
N GLN A 399 87.04 130.93 39.50
CA GLN A 399 85.57 130.92 39.31
C GLN A 399 84.79 130.63 40.60
N ARG A 400 85.45 130.18 41.68
CA ARG A 400 84.82 129.73 42.93
C ARG A 400 84.31 130.89 43.81
N ASN A 401 85.00 132.02 43.82
CA ASN A 401 84.68 133.13 44.73
C ASN A 401 83.55 134.05 44.22
N TYR A 402 83.34 134.15 42.91
CA TYR A 402 82.26 134.98 42.34
C TYR A 402 80.92 134.24 42.22
N ARG A 403 80.94 132.91 42.03
CA ARG A 403 79.73 132.09 41.78
C ARG A 403 78.96 131.68 43.05
N HIS A 404 79.58 131.77 44.24
CA HIS A 404 78.95 131.36 45.50
C HIS A 404 77.80 132.29 45.93
N LYS A 405 77.86 133.58 45.58
CA LYS A 405 76.87 134.58 46.05
C LYS A 405 75.63 134.71 45.16
N LYS A 406 75.65 134.19 43.93
CA LYS A 406 74.51 134.22 42.97
C LYS A 406 73.71 132.89 42.91
N THR A 407 74.29 131.79 43.38
CA THR A 407 73.68 130.44 43.35
C THR A 407 72.60 130.24 44.42
N ILE A 408 72.78 130.78 45.63
CA ILE A 408 71.85 130.60 46.76
C ILE A 408 70.40 131.03 46.44
N ASN A 409 70.21 132.12 45.69
CA ASN A 409 68.86 132.62 45.39
C ASN A 409 68.19 131.91 44.20
N THR A 410 68.95 131.33 43.26
CA THR A 410 68.40 130.62 42.09
C THR A 410 68.13 129.13 42.37
N ASP A 411 68.82 128.54 43.36
CA ASP A 411 68.62 127.14 43.74
C ASP A 411 67.31 126.93 44.51
N ARG A 412 66.83 127.95 45.23
CA ARG A 412 65.58 127.87 46.01
C ARG A 412 64.33 127.80 45.13
N GLU A 413 64.27 128.56 44.03
CA GLU A 413 63.14 128.52 43.08
C GLU A 413 63.11 127.21 42.27
N ARG A 414 64.29 126.72 41.85
CA ARG A 414 64.40 125.44 41.13
C ARG A 414 63.98 124.25 41.99
N PHE A 415 64.30 124.26 43.28
CA PHE A 415 63.91 123.18 44.19
C PHE A 415 62.39 123.00 44.28
N VAL A 416 61.63 124.10 44.35
CA VAL A 416 60.16 124.04 44.45
C VAL A 416 59.52 123.48 43.17
N GLN A 417 59.98 123.90 41.98
CA GLN A 417 59.48 123.38 40.71
C GLN A 417 59.80 121.89 40.51
N VAL A 418 61.02 121.47 40.85
CA VAL A 418 61.42 120.04 40.78
C VAL A 418 60.60 119.21 41.75
N ARG A 419 60.32 119.70 42.97
CA ARG A 419 59.47 118.98 43.94
C ARG A 419 58.05 118.80 43.41
N GLN A 420 57.44 119.83 42.83
CA GLN A 420 56.08 119.77 42.27
C GLN A 420 55.98 118.79 41.10
N ALA A 421 56.94 118.83 40.16
CA ALA A 421 57.02 117.89 39.04
C ALA A 421 57.22 116.44 39.52
N THR A 422 58.09 116.24 40.52
CA THR A 422 58.37 114.91 41.08
C THR A 422 57.14 114.29 41.75
N VAL A 423 56.38 115.06 42.53
CA VAL A 423 55.13 114.60 43.16
C VAL A 423 54.08 114.24 42.10
N THR A 424 54.00 115.00 41.02
CA THR A 424 53.04 114.76 39.93
C THR A 424 53.37 113.46 39.17
N ILE A 425 54.64 113.24 38.86
CA ILE A 425 55.14 112.00 38.24
C ILE A 425 54.94 110.80 39.18
N GLN A 426 55.22 110.97 40.48
CA GLN A 426 54.97 109.92 41.48
C GLN A 426 53.49 109.56 41.59
N LYS A 427 52.57 110.54 41.54
CA LYS A 427 51.12 110.30 41.53
C LYS A 427 50.69 109.53 40.28
N PHE A 428 51.17 109.93 39.10
CA PHE A 428 50.89 109.25 37.83
C PHE A 428 51.42 107.82 37.79
N TRP A 429 52.67 107.60 38.23
CA TRP A 429 53.27 106.27 38.26
C TRP A 429 52.54 105.35 39.25
N ARG A 430 52.16 105.85 40.43
CA ARG A 430 51.38 105.08 41.41
C ARG A 430 50.03 104.67 40.83
N ASN A 431 49.34 105.59 40.14
CA ASN A 431 48.09 105.30 39.46
C ASN A 431 48.26 104.26 38.33
N TYR A 432 49.28 104.42 37.48
CA TYR A 432 49.62 103.44 36.43
C TYR A 432 49.88 102.04 37.00
N LYS A 433 50.65 101.95 38.10
CA LYS A 433 50.93 100.65 38.74
C LYS A 433 49.71 99.99 39.35
N ILE A 434 48.83 100.78 39.97
CA ILE A 434 47.55 100.30 40.49
C ILE A 434 46.67 99.78 39.34
N ASN A 435 46.53 100.55 38.25
CA ASN A 435 45.77 100.12 37.07
C ASN A 435 46.38 98.90 36.36
N GLN A 436 47.71 98.78 36.33
CA GLN A 436 48.40 97.60 35.80
C GLN A 436 48.07 96.35 36.63
N LYS A 437 48.02 96.47 37.97
CA LYS A 437 47.61 95.38 38.85
C LYS A 437 46.14 94.99 38.62
N TYR A 438 45.21 95.96 38.60
CA TYR A 438 43.80 95.69 38.33
C TYR A 438 43.57 95.00 36.97
N ARG A 439 44.29 95.41 35.93
CA ARG A 439 44.19 94.79 34.61
C ARG A 439 44.71 93.35 34.61
N ASN A 440 45.82 93.09 35.30
CA ASN A 440 46.37 91.74 35.42
C ASN A 440 45.40 90.84 36.20
N ASP A 441 44.85 91.33 37.31
CA ASP A 441 43.88 90.61 38.14
C ASP A 441 42.61 90.25 37.33
N TYR A 442 42.11 91.18 36.50
CA TYR A 442 41.00 90.95 35.59
C TYR A 442 41.31 89.89 34.52
N GLU A 443 42.48 89.95 33.88
CA GLU A 443 42.87 88.94 32.87
C GLU A 443 43.06 87.55 33.49
N THR A 444 43.60 87.44 34.70
CA THR A 444 43.65 86.16 35.44
C THR A 444 42.26 85.62 35.78
N MET A 445 41.31 86.49 36.15
CA MET A 445 39.93 86.07 36.41
C MET A 445 39.25 85.58 35.12
N LYS A 446 39.40 86.32 34.02
CA LYS A 446 38.83 85.97 32.70
C LYS A 446 39.40 84.67 32.15
N THR A 447 40.72 84.46 32.26
CA THR A 447 41.36 83.19 31.85
C THR A 447 40.90 82.01 32.70
N SER A 448 40.71 82.20 34.01
CA SER A 448 40.15 81.17 34.90
C SER A 448 38.71 80.79 34.51
N VAL A 449 37.85 81.78 34.29
CA VAL A 449 36.46 81.57 33.85
C VAL A 449 36.40 80.83 32.51
N THR A 450 37.16 81.26 31.51
CA THR A 450 37.18 80.59 30.19
C THR A 450 37.72 79.16 30.27
N THR A 451 38.67 78.89 31.17
CA THR A 451 39.21 77.53 31.41
C THR A 451 38.14 76.62 32.01
N ILE A 452 37.40 77.10 33.02
CA ILE A 452 36.31 76.35 33.65
C ILE A 452 35.17 76.10 32.63
N GLN A 453 34.78 77.12 31.86
CA GLN A 453 33.76 76.99 30.83
C GLN A 453 34.17 75.98 29.73
N ARG A 454 35.44 76.00 29.30
CA ARG A 454 35.99 75.04 28.34
C ARG A 454 35.99 73.63 28.91
N TRP A 455 36.42 73.46 30.16
CA TRP A 455 36.41 72.16 30.85
C TRP A 455 35.00 71.58 30.92
N TYR A 456 34.01 72.37 31.35
CA TYR A 456 32.62 71.92 31.46
C TYR A 456 32.02 71.53 30.10
N ARG A 457 32.27 72.33 29.06
CA ARG A 457 31.83 72.02 27.68
C ARG A 457 32.44 70.71 27.19
N ASN A 458 33.73 70.50 27.40
CA ASN A 458 34.41 69.26 27.04
C ASN A 458 33.87 68.07 27.83
N MET A 459 33.64 68.22 29.14
CA MET A 459 33.07 67.18 29.99
C MET A 459 31.67 66.74 29.50
N LYS A 460 30.83 67.69 29.07
CA LYS A 460 29.51 67.38 28.50
C LYS A 460 29.58 66.58 27.20
N VAL A 461 30.50 66.93 26.30
CA VAL A 461 30.73 66.18 25.05
C VAL A 461 31.22 64.76 25.37
N VAL A 462 32.21 64.61 26.26
CA VAL A 462 32.72 63.30 26.67
C VAL A 462 31.62 62.44 27.32
N GLN A 463 30.71 63.04 28.09
CA GLN A 463 29.57 62.34 28.67
C GLN A 463 28.59 61.83 27.60
N GLN A 464 28.32 62.63 26.56
CA GLN A 464 27.49 62.22 25.42
C GLN A 464 28.15 61.09 24.62
N ASP A 465 29.43 61.24 24.25
CA ASP A 465 30.18 60.22 23.51
C ASP A 465 30.24 58.88 24.27
N ARG A 466 30.41 58.94 25.60
CA ARG A 466 30.38 57.75 26.46
C ARG A 466 29.02 57.07 26.43
N GLN A 467 27.93 57.84 26.43
CA GLN A 467 26.57 57.29 26.38
C GLN A 467 26.28 56.65 25.01
N GLU A 468 26.73 57.27 23.92
CA GLU A 468 26.64 56.71 22.57
C GLU A 468 27.46 55.42 22.44
N TYR A 469 28.67 55.38 23.00
CA TYR A 469 29.47 54.15 23.03
C TYR A 469 28.79 53.02 23.81
N LEU A 470 28.22 53.32 24.99
CA LEU A 470 27.53 52.32 25.81
C LEU A 470 26.30 51.74 25.11
N THR A 471 25.50 52.58 24.45
CA THR A 471 24.34 52.13 23.66
C THR A 471 24.79 51.27 22.46
N LEU A 472 25.83 51.69 21.74
CA LEU A 472 26.41 50.90 20.65
C LEU A 472 26.92 49.54 21.14
N ARG A 473 27.65 49.50 22.27
CA ARG A 473 28.14 48.24 22.86
C ARG A 473 26.97 47.32 23.24
N GLN A 474 25.92 47.86 23.85
CA GLN A 474 24.75 47.06 24.26
C GLN A 474 23.99 46.50 23.05
N THR A 475 23.83 47.29 21.98
CA THR A 475 23.21 46.80 20.73
C THR A 475 24.04 45.70 20.08
N VAL A 476 25.37 45.86 20.00
CA VAL A 476 26.28 44.84 19.46
C VAL A 476 26.21 43.55 20.26
N VAL A 477 26.25 43.62 21.60
CA VAL A 477 26.13 42.43 22.47
C VAL A 477 24.78 41.73 22.25
N CYS A 478 23.67 42.48 22.17
CA CYS A 478 22.35 41.91 21.90
C CYS A 478 22.30 41.19 20.54
N ILE A 479 22.88 41.79 19.50
CA ILE A 479 22.98 41.16 18.17
C ILE A 479 23.83 39.89 18.23
N GLN A 480 24.97 39.92 18.92
CA GLN A 480 25.87 38.77 19.06
C GLN A 480 25.20 37.62 19.85
N GLN A 481 24.53 37.91 20.96
CA GLN A 481 23.77 36.93 21.73
C GLN A 481 22.68 36.29 20.88
N ARG A 482 21.91 37.10 20.15
CA ARG A 482 20.84 36.60 19.26
C ARG A 482 21.39 35.76 18.10
N TYR A 483 22.53 36.15 17.54
CA TYR A 483 23.21 35.37 16.50
C TYR A 483 23.70 34.01 17.05
N ARG A 484 24.38 34.01 18.20
CA ARG A 484 24.86 32.78 18.86
C ARG A 484 23.70 31.83 19.18
N ALA A 485 22.62 32.35 19.76
CA ALA A 485 21.40 31.58 20.04
C ALA A 485 20.77 31.00 18.76
N THR A 486 20.70 31.80 17.69
CA THR A 486 20.19 31.34 16.38
C THR A 486 21.07 30.24 15.79
N ARG A 487 22.40 30.36 15.92
CA ARG A 487 23.35 29.36 15.42
C ARG A 487 23.23 28.04 16.18
N LEU A 488 23.10 28.10 17.51
CA LEU A 488 22.88 26.93 18.37
C LEU A 488 21.55 26.23 18.05
N MET A 489 20.46 27.00 17.92
CA MET A 489 19.15 26.46 17.53
C MET A 489 19.21 25.76 16.16
N ARG A 490 19.93 26.33 15.18
CA ARG A 490 20.10 25.70 13.87
C ARG A 490 20.92 24.40 13.95
N LYS A 491 21.97 24.35 14.78
CA LYS A 491 22.79 23.16 14.99
C LYS A 491 21.96 22.03 15.62
N THR A 492 21.32 22.30 16.76
CA THR A 492 20.45 21.33 17.47
C THR A 492 19.31 20.84 16.58
N ARG A 493 18.68 21.72 15.80
CA ARG A 493 17.64 21.31 14.84
C ARG A 493 18.17 20.39 13.74
N ARG A 494 19.40 20.59 13.26
CA ARG A 494 20.03 19.70 12.28
C ARG A 494 20.31 18.32 12.89
N GLU A 495 20.86 18.28 14.10
CA GLU A 495 21.14 17.03 14.84
C GLU A 495 19.85 16.24 15.09
N TYR A 496 18.80 16.90 15.60
CA TYR A 496 17.48 16.29 15.79
C TYR A 496 16.90 15.75 14.48
N ASN A 497 16.98 16.53 13.39
CA ASN A 497 16.48 16.08 12.08
C ASN A 497 17.27 14.86 11.58
N ALA A 498 18.60 14.83 11.77
CA ALA A 498 19.42 13.68 11.38
C ALA A 498 19.02 12.43 12.18
N MET A 499 18.88 12.54 13.51
CA MET A 499 18.41 11.46 14.37
C MET A 499 17.03 10.95 13.96
N LYS A 500 16.09 11.86 13.68
CA LYS A 500 14.75 11.53 13.19
C LYS A 500 14.80 10.77 11.86
N GLN A 501 15.63 11.20 10.92
CA GLN A 501 15.77 10.50 9.63
C GLN A 501 16.32 9.09 9.81
N SER A 502 17.33 8.89 10.66
CA SER A 502 17.85 7.57 10.99
C SER A 502 16.77 6.67 11.62
N ALA A 503 15.98 7.20 12.55
CA ALA A 503 14.87 6.45 13.16
C ALA A 503 13.81 6.05 12.13
N VAL A 504 13.43 6.97 11.23
CA VAL A 504 12.47 6.68 10.15
C VAL A 504 13.02 5.61 9.19
N LEU A 505 14.31 5.64 8.87
CA LEU A 505 14.95 4.63 8.04
C LEU A 505 14.88 3.23 8.67
N VAL A 506 15.19 3.12 9.96
CA VAL A 506 15.09 1.86 10.73
C VAL A 506 13.65 1.37 10.76
N GLN A 507 12.69 2.24 11.09
CA GLN A 507 11.27 1.88 11.11
C GLN A 507 10.76 1.43 9.73
N ARG A 508 11.20 2.09 8.65
CA ARG A 508 10.85 1.71 7.28
C ARG A 508 11.41 0.33 6.93
N ARG A 509 12.67 0.05 7.26
CA ARG A 509 13.28 -1.28 7.05
C ARG A 509 12.57 -2.37 7.84
N TYR A 510 12.26 -2.09 9.11
CA TYR A 510 11.53 -3.04 9.95
C TYR A 510 10.14 -3.37 9.37
N ARG A 511 9.37 -2.35 8.98
CA ARG A 511 8.05 -2.56 8.35
C ARG A 511 8.16 -3.35 7.04
N ALA A 512 9.17 -3.09 6.22
CA ALA A 512 9.41 -3.84 4.99
C ALA A 512 9.76 -5.31 5.28
N HIS A 513 10.57 -5.57 6.31
CA HIS A 513 10.90 -6.93 6.74
C HIS A 513 9.65 -7.68 7.23
N GLN A 514 8.80 -7.04 8.03
CA GLN A 514 7.54 -7.64 8.49
C GLN A 514 6.60 -7.98 7.33
N LEU A 515 6.45 -7.08 6.35
CA LEU A 515 5.67 -7.37 5.14
C LEU A 515 6.24 -8.55 4.35
N MET A 516 7.57 -8.60 4.18
CA MET A 516 8.23 -9.73 3.52
C MET A 516 7.97 -11.05 4.25
N LEU A 517 8.01 -11.08 5.58
CA LEU A 517 7.73 -12.29 6.36
C LEU A 517 6.29 -12.79 6.15
N VAL A 518 5.32 -11.87 6.10
CA VAL A 518 3.91 -12.21 5.84
C VAL A 518 3.74 -12.80 4.44
N GLU A 519 4.29 -12.15 3.41
CA GLU A 519 4.27 -12.63 2.02
C GLU A 519 4.95 -14.00 1.88
N ARG A 520 6.11 -14.17 2.53
CA ARG A 520 6.83 -15.46 2.53
C ARG A 520 6.00 -16.58 3.16
N LYS A 521 5.26 -16.30 4.23
CA LYS A 521 4.35 -17.27 4.86
C LYS A 521 3.20 -17.65 3.92
N GLN A 522 2.60 -16.68 3.24
CA GLN A 522 1.53 -16.93 2.26
C GLN A 522 2.05 -17.74 1.07
N TYR A 523 3.21 -17.39 0.51
CA TYR A 523 3.85 -18.13 -0.57
C TYR A 523 4.13 -19.59 -0.18
N ASN A 524 4.68 -19.82 1.02
CA ASN A 524 4.95 -21.18 1.49
C ASN A 524 3.67 -22.00 1.69
N ALA A 525 2.59 -21.39 2.19
CA ALA A 525 1.29 -22.04 2.33
C ALA A 525 0.72 -22.43 0.96
N LEU A 526 0.78 -21.53 -0.02
CA LEU A 526 0.36 -21.79 -1.39
C LEU A 526 1.18 -22.93 -2.01
N LYS A 527 2.51 -22.85 -1.90
CA LYS A 527 3.42 -23.89 -2.39
C LYS A 527 3.08 -25.27 -1.80
N LYS A 528 2.82 -25.34 -0.49
CA LYS A 528 2.45 -26.60 0.18
C LYS A 528 1.13 -27.16 -0.38
N ALA A 529 0.10 -26.33 -0.50
CA ALA A 529 -1.18 -26.73 -1.07
C ALA A 529 -1.05 -27.21 -2.52
N THR A 530 -0.25 -26.52 -3.35
CA THR A 530 0.00 -26.94 -4.74
C THR A 530 0.68 -28.30 -4.81
N VAL A 531 1.70 -28.56 -3.98
CA VAL A 531 2.39 -29.85 -3.94
C VAL A 531 1.45 -30.96 -3.45
N GLU A 532 0.60 -30.71 -2.46
CA GLU A 532 -0.41 -31.67 -2.00
C GLU A 532 -1.42 -32.02 -3.11
N ILE A 533 -1.88 -31.04 -3.88
CA ILE A 533 -2.77 -31.29 -5.02
C ILE A 533 -2.05 -32.11 -6.10
N GLN A 534 -0.82 -31.75 -6.45
CA GLN A 534 -0.04 -32.46 -7.47
C GLN A 534 0.26 -33.92 -7.06
N THR A 535 0.60 -34.16 -5.79
CA THR A 535 0.86 -35.50 -5.26
C THR A 535 -0.41 -36.35 -5.25
N ARG A 536 -1.54 -35.80 -4.78
CA ARG A 536 -2.84 -36.49 -4.86
C ARG A 536 -3.24 -36.82 -6.30
N PHE A 537 -3.04 -35.88 -7.23
CA PHE A 537 -3.34 -36.12 -8.64
C PHE A 537 -2.49 -37.25 -9.23
N ARG A 538 -1.17 -37.25 -8.95
CA ARG A 538 -0.27 -38.33 -9.39
C ARG A 538 -0.69 -39.69 -8.82
N ALA A 539 -1.01 -39.75 -7.52
CA ALA A 539 -1.48 -40.97 -6.86
C ALA A 539 -2.81 -41.47 -7.46
N MET A 540 -3.78 -40.57 -7.72
CA MET A 540 -5.06 -40.92 -8.34
C MET A 540 -4.85 -41.45 -9.76
N ARG A 541 -3.93 -40.86 -10.53
CA ARG A 541 -3.60 -41.33 -11.88
C ARG A 541 -3.00 -42.74 -11.85
N GLN A 542 -2.10 -43.01 -10.90
CA GLN A 542 -1.49 -44.33 -10.72
C GLN A 542 -2.51 -45.38 -10.28
N ALA A 543 -3.38 -45.06 -9.31
CA ALA A 543 -4.45 -45.94 -8.86
C ALA A 543 -5.43 -46.28 -10.01
N ARG A 544 -5.74 -45.30 -10.87
CA ARG A 544 -6.58 -45.53 -12.06
C ARG A 544 -5.91 -46.46 -13.07
N ALA A 545 -4.61 -46.30 -13.31
CA ALA A 545 -3.85 -47.18 -14.20
C ALA A 545 -3.83 -48.62 -13.66
N GLN A 546 -3.54 -48.81 -12.36
CA GLN A 546 -3.56 -50.12 -11.70
C GLN A 546 -4.94 -50.77 -11.77
N ARG A 547 -6.02 -50.00 -11.57
CA ARG A 547 -7.40 -50.50 -11.68
C ARG A 547 -7.74 -50.96 -13.10
N ILE A 548 -7.30 -50.24 -14.13
CA ILE A 548 -7.49 -50.63 -15.53
C ILE A 548 -6.77 -51.96 -15.80
N GLU A 549 -5.52 -52.09 -15.34
CA GLU A 549 -4.74 -53.31 -15.53
C GLU A 549 -5.37 -54.51 -14.81
N PHE A 550 -5.82 -54.33 -13.56
CA PHE A 550 -6.55 -55.36 -12.82
C PHE A 550 -7.81 -55.82 -13.56
N LEU A 551 -8.61 -54.88 -14.09
CA LEU A 551 -9.83 -55.23 -14.84
C LEU A 551 -9.51 -56.00 -16.12
N ARG A 552 -8.41 -55.67 -16.81
CA ARG A 552 -7.94 -56.39 -18.00
C ARG A 552 -7.58 -57.84 -17.66
N VAL A 553 -6.79 -58.04 -16.61
CA VAL A 553 -6.40 -59.39 -16.14
C VAL A 553 -7.63 -60.18 -15.70
N LYS A 554 -8.55 -59.56 -14.96
CA LYS A 554 -9.81 -60.19 -14.54
C LYS A 554 -10.67 -60.62 -15.74
N ALA A 555 -10.78 -59.79 -16.78
CA ALA A 555 -11.53 -60.12 -17.98
C ALA A 555 -10.91 -61.32 -18.72
N ALA A 556 -9.58 -61.34 -18.88
CA ALA A 556 -8.87 -62.46 -19.49
C ALA A 556 -9.05 -63.77 -18.69
N ALA A 557 -8.94 -63.70 -17.36
CA ALA A 557 -9.16 -64.84 -16.48
C ALA A 557 -10.59 -65.41 -16.61
N LEU A 558 -11.61 -64.54 -16.69
CA LEU A 558 -13.00 -64.96 -16.89
C LEU A 558 -13.21 -65.66 -18.24
N VAL A 559 -12.57 -65.17 -19.31
CA VAL A 559 -12.62 -65.83 -20.63
C VAL A 559 -11.99 -67.23 -20.57
N LEU A 560 -10.81 -67.35 -19.95
CA LEU A 560 -10.13 -68.64 -19.77
C LEU A 560 -10.97 -69.61 -18.92
N GLN A 561 -11.54 -69.14 -17.81
CA GLN A 561 -12.41 -69.95 -16.95
C GLN A 561 -13.67 -70.42 -17.69
N ARG A 562 -14.31 -69.56 -18.49
CA ARG A 562 -15.45 -69.94 -19.34
C ARG A 562 -15.06 -71.00 -20.36
N ARG A 563 -13.93 -70.80 -21.06
CA ARG A 563 -13.42 -71.77 -22.05
C ARG A 563 -13.08 -73.12 -21.42
N TYR A 564 -12.44 -73.10 -20.25
CA TYR A 564 -12.13 -74.31 -19.49
C TYR A 564 -13.40 -75.08 -19.09
N ARG A 565 -14.40 -74.38 -18.52
CA ARG A 565 -15.69 -74.98 -18.14
C ARG A 565 -16.41 -75.58 -19.35
N ALA A 566 -16.43 -74.88 -20.49
CA ALA A 566 -17.02 -75.39 -21.73
C ALA A 566 -16.28 -76.64 -22.25
N ASN A 567 -14.95 -76.63 -22.23
CA ASN A 567 -14.14 -77.79 -22.64
C ASN A 567 -14.35 -79.00 -21.72
N LYS A 568 -14.46 -78.77 -20.40
CA LYS A 568 -14.76 -79.83 -19.43
C LYS A 568 -16.14 -80.45 -19.70
N ALA A 569 -17.17 -79.62 -19.92
CA ALA A 569 -18.52 -80.09 -20.26
C ALA A 569 -18.54 -80.89 -21.58
N MET A 570 -17.85 -80.40 -22.62
CA MET A 570 -17.72 -81.10 -23.90
C MET A 570 -17.03 -82.46 -23.76
N ARG A 571 -15.95 -82.56 -22.95
CA ARG A 571 -15.26 -83.84 -22.69
C ARG A 571 -16.20 -84.86 -22.03
N ILE A 572 -16.93 -84.46 -21.00
CA ILE A 572 -17.92 -85.32 -20.31
C ILE A 572 -18.99 -85.79 -21.31
N GLN A 573 -19.51 -84.88 -22.14
CA GLN A 573 -20.53 -85.23 -23.14
C GLN A 573 -19.99 -86.20 -24.20
N ARG A 574 -18.74 -86.01 -24.66
CA ARG A 574 -18.08 -86.92 -25.61
C ARG A 574 -17.87 -88.31 -25.02
N GLU A 575 -17.46 -88.40 -23.76
CA GLU A 575 -17.30 -89.67 -23.05
C GLU A 575 -18.64 -90.42 -22.93
N ASN A 576 -19.71 -89.71 -22.53
CA ASN A 576 -21.06 -90.27 -22.49
C ASN A 576 -21.53 -90.78 -23.86
N TYR A 577 -21.26 -90.04 -24.93
CA TYR A 577 -21.56 -90.49 -26.30
C TYR A 577 -20.79 -91.76 -26.68
N LEU A 578 -19.49 -91.81 -26.40
CA LEU A 578 -18.66 -92.99 -26.69
C LEU A 578 -19.13 -94.22 -25.91
N ASN A 579 -19.52 -94.07 -24.65
CA ASN A 579 -20.06 -95.15 -23.84
C ASN A 579 -21.39 -95.66 -24.40
N ARG A 580 -22.31 -94.76 -24.80
CA ARG A 580 -23.56 -95.15 -25.49
C ARG A 580 -23.28 -95.88 -26.80
N LYS A 581 -22.33 -95.40 -27.61
CA LYS A 581 -21.94 -96.02 -28.87
C LYS A 581 -21.35 -97.43 -28.65
N ARG A 582 -20.45 -97.60 -27.68
CA ARG A 582 -19.87 -98.90 -27.33
C ARG A 582 -20.96 -99.90 -26.92
N ALA A 583 -21.86 -99.50 -26.02
CA ALA A 583 -22.98 -100.35 -25.59
C ALA A 583 -23.86 -100.77 -26.77
N ALA A 584 -24.21 -99.84 -27.67
CA ALA A 584 -25.00 -100.15 -28.86
C ALA A 584 -24.29 -101.15 -29.79
N VAL A 585 -22.98 -100.98 -30.04
CA VAL A 585 -22.19 -101.91 -30.85
C VAL A 585 -22.14 -103.29 -30.20
N THR A 586 -21.91 -103.37 -28.88
CA THR A 586 -21.89 -104.65 -28.15
C THR A 586 -23.23 -105.38 -28.23
N ILE A 587 -24.35 -104.67 -28.14
CA ILE A 587 -25.69 -105.26 -28.30
C ILE A 587 -25.87 -105.79 -29.74
N GLN A 588 -25.50 -104.97 -30.74
CA GLN A 588 -25.62 -105.35 -32.15
C GLN A 588 -24.76 -106.56 -32.51
N THR A 589 -23.51 -106.62 -32.05
CA THR A 589 -22.62 -107.76 -32.30
C THR A 589 -23.16 -109.02 -31.64
N ARG A 590 -23.62 -108.94 -30.38
CA ARG A 590 -24.19 -110.09 -29.67
C ARG A 590 -25.44 -110.63 -30.35
N TRP A 591 -26.32 -109.75 -30.85
CA TRP A 591 -27.50 -110.15 -31.61
C TRP A 591 -27.15 -110.80 -32.95
N ARG A 592 -26.17 -110.25 -33.70
CA ARG A 592 -25.66 -110.85 -34.94
C ARG A 592 -25.09 -112.25 -34.69
N CYS A 593 -24.29 -112.43 -33.63
CA CYS A 593 -23.77 -113.74 -33.24
C CYS A 593 -24.88 -114.74 -32.90
N TYR A 594 -25.92 -114.32 -32.15
CA TYR A 594 -27.06 -115.17 -31.83
C TYR A 594 -27.79 -115.67 -33.09
N LYS A 595 -28.02 -114.78 -34.05
CA LYS A 595 -28.67 -115.11 -35.33
C LYS A 595 -27.84 -116.08 -36.16
N LEU A 596 -26.51 -115.93 -36.20
CA LEU A 596 -25.60 -116.88 -36.85
C LEU A 596 -25.62 -118.26 -36.17
N MET A 597 -25.59 -118.30 -34.83
CA MET A 597 -25.68 -119.53 -34.05
C MET A 597 -26.99 -120.28 -34.35
N GLN A 598 -28.12 -119.56 -34.43
CA GLN A 598 -29.42 -120.15 -34.75
C GLN A 598 -29.43 -120.81 -36.14
N SER A 599 -28.85 -120.14 -37.15
CA SER A 599 -28.71 -120.67 -38.51
C SER A 599 -27.83 -121.92 -38.56
N GLN A 600 -26.65 -121.91 -37.91
CA GLN A 600 -25.77 -123.08 -37.87
C GLN A 600 -26.41 -124.27 -37.15
N ARG A 601 -27.13 -124.03 -36.05
CA ARG A 601 -27.86 -125.09 -35.34
C ARG A 601 -28.93 -125.74 -36.22
N ALA A 602 -29.69 -124.95 -36.99
CA ALA A 602 -30.67 -125.48 -37.94
C ALA A 602 -30.01 -126.36 -39.01
N HIS A 603 -28.88 -125.91 -39.58
CA HIS A 603 -28.11 -126.69 -40.55
C HIS A 603 -27.59 -128.02 -39.97
N TYR A 604 -27.05 -128.00 -38.75
CA TYR A 604 -26.60 -129.20 -38.05
C TYR A 604 -27.75 -130.21 -37.83
N VAL A 605 -28.92 -129.74 -37.39
CA VAL A 605 -30.09 -130.61 -37.17
C VAL A 605 -30.55 -131.25 -38.48
N GLN A 606 -30.59 -130.51 -39.59
CA GLN A 606 -30.95 -131.03 -40.90
C GLN A 606 -29.95 -132.10 -41.37
N MET A 607 -28.64 -131.86 -41.19
CA MET A 607 -27.60 -132.85 -41.51
C MET A 607 -27.76 -134.13 -40.68
N LYS A 608 -28.02 -133.99 -39.37
CA LYS A 608 -28.28 -135.13 -38.48
C LYS A 608 -29.49 -135.95 -38.93
N GLN A 609 -30.59 -135.30 -39.34
CA GLN A 609 -31.77 -135.99 -39.87
C GLN A 609 -31.46 -136.81 -41.14
N LYS A 610 -30.69 -136.24 -42.08
CA LYS A 610 -30.25 -136.97 -43.28
C LYS A 610 -29.41 -138.21 -42.94
N VAL A 611 -28.48 -138.09 -41.98
CA VAL A 611 -27.65 -139.22 -41.53
C VAL A 611 -28.50 -140.32 -40.90
N VAL A 612 -29.44 -139.96 -40.02
CA VAL A 612 -30.35 -140.92 -39.37
C VAL A 612 -31.21 -141.66 -40.41
N PHE A 613 -31.70 -140.94 -41.43
CA PHE A 613 -32.45 -141.55 -42.54
C PHE A 613 -31.62 -142.62 -43.26
N VAL A 614 -30.39 -142.30 -43.67
CA VAL A 614 -29.49 -143.26 -44.34
C VAL A 614 -29.23 -144.49 -43.46
N GLN A 615 -28.99 -144.28 -42.16
CA GLN A 615 -28.78 -145.38 -41.20
C GLN A 615 -30.01 -146.29 -41.08
N SER A 616 -31.23 -145.73 -41.09
CA SER A 616 -32.47 -146.50 -41.02
C SER A 616 -32.68 -147.39 -42.26
N VAL A 617 -32.40 -146.87 -43.45
CA VAL A 617 -32.50 -147.60 -44.72
C VAL A 617 -31.48 -148.74 -44.79
N TYR A 618 -30.25 -148.50 -44.32
CA TYR A 618 -29.23 -149.54 -44.26
C TYR A 618 -29.61 -150.67 -43.30
N ARG A 619 -30.12 -150.34 -42.10
CA ARG A 619 -30.58 -151.33 -41.10
C ARG A 619 -31.71 -152.21 -41.65
N ALA A 620 -32.69 -151.61 -42.33
CA ALA A 620 -33.81 -152.34 -42.94
C ALA A 620 -33.35 -153.35 -44.01
N ASN A 621 -32.44 -152.93 -44.90
CA ASN A 621 -31.89 -153.81 -45.94
C ASN A 621 -31.13 -155.02 -45.37
N ARG A 622 -30.42 -154.83 -44.26
CA ARG A 622 -29.64 -155.91 -43.63
C ARG A 622 -30.54 -157.00 -43.03
N ILE A 623 -31.66 -156.60 -42.42
CA ILE A 623 -32.69 -157.51 -41.88
C ILE A 623 -33.36 -158.29 -43.01
N MET A 624 -33.74 -157.62 -44.10
CA MET A 624 -34.37 -158.27 -45.25
C MET A 624 -33.50 -159.39 -45.84
N ARG A 625 -32.18 -159.18 -45.98
CA ARG A 625 -31.26 -160.21 -46.49
C ARG A 625 -31.20 -161.44 -45.58
N THR A 626 -31.18 -161.26 -44.27
CA THR A 626 -31.10 -162.38 -43.30
C THR A 626 -32.35 -163.27 -43.35
N VAL A 627 -33.53 -162.66 -43.44
CA VAL A 627 -34.80 -163.39 -43.56
C VAL A 627 -34.88 -164.20 -44.86
N ARG A 628 -34.34 -163.67 -45.97
CA ARG A 628 -34.35 -164.35 -47.28
C ARG A 628 -33.48 -165.61 -47.29
N GLU A 629 -32.32 -165.59 -46.63
CA GLU A 629 -31.43 -166.74 -46.52
C GLU A 629 -32.06 -167.87 -45.68
N GLN A 630 -32.72 -167.53 -44.56
CA GLN A 630 -33.43 -168.49 -43.71
C GLN A 630 -34.59 -169.21 -44.43
N TYR A 631 -35.30 -168.51 -45.31
CA TYR A 631 -36.38 -169.09 -46.12
C TYR A 631 -35.87 -170.14 -47.12
N LYS A 632 -34.69 -169.93 -47.72
CA LYS A 632 -34.09 -170.88 -48.68
C LYS A 632 -33.68 -172.19 -48.01
N THR A 633 -33.09 -172.13 -46.82
CA THR A 633 -32.66 -173.33 -46.05
C THR A 633 -33.85 -174.22 -45.67
N LEU A 634 -35.00 -173.62 -45.36
CA LEU A 634 -36.22 -174.36 -45.00
C LEU A 634 -36.73 -175.22 -46.16
N ILE A 635 -36.72 -174.71 -47.39
CA ILE A 635 -37.18 -175.44 -48.59
C ILE A 635 -36.30 -176.67 -48.88
N GLN A 636 -34.98 -176.56 -48.69
CA GLN A 636 -34.06 -177.68 -48.88
C GLN A 636 -34.27 -178.80 -47.86
N ALA A 637 -34.52 -178.45 -46.59
CA ALA A 637 -34.83 -179.42 -45.54
C ALA A 637 -36.14 -180.19 -45.81
N THR A 638 -37.20 -179.48 -46.25
CA THR A 638 -38.51 -180.10 -46.55
C THR A 638 -38.44 -181.13 -47.68
N ARG A 639 -37.65 -180.85 -48.74
CA ARG A 639 -37.46 -181.80 -49.86
C ARG A 639 -36.74 -183.08 -49.44
N CYS A 640 -35.81 -182.99 -48.49
CA CYS A 640 -35.06 -184.15 -48.01
C CYS A 640 -35.94 -185.11 -47.19
N ILE A 641 -36.83 -184.57 -46.36
CA ILE A 641 -37.79 -185.35 -45.56
C ILE A 641 -38.81 -186.08 -46.46
N GLN A 642 -39.30 -185.43 -47.51
CA GLN A 642 -40.26 -186.01 -48.45
C GLN A 642 -39.68 -187.21 -49.23
N SER A 643 -38.39 -187.18 -49.57
CA SER A 643 -37.67 -188.30 -50.20
C SER A 643 -37.58 -189.51 -49.27
N ARG A 644 -37.22 -189.29 -48.00
CA ARG A 644 -37.07 -190.35 -46.99
C ARG A 644 -38.37 -191.07 -46.65
N TYR A 645 -39.49 -190.35 -46.61
CA TYR A 645 -40.80 -190.94 -46.34
C TYR A 645 -41.28 -191.87 -47.47
N ARG A 646 -40.96 -191.54 -48.74
CA ARG A 646 -41.33 -192.39 -49.89
C ARG A 646 -40.62 -193.76 -49.85
N ALA A 647 -39.34 -193.79 -49.48
CA ALA A 647 -38.59 -195.04 -49.34
C ALA A 647 -39.11 -195.95 -48.21
N TYR A 648 -39.61 -195.37 -47.10
CA TYR A 648 -40.19 -196.14 -46.00
C TYR A 648 -41.51 -196.83 -46.38
N ARG A 649 -42.33 -196.20 -47.23
CA ARG A 649 -43.64 -196.73 -47.65
C ARG A 649 -43.50 -197.99 -48.50
N ASP A 650 -42.52 -198.03 -49.41
CA ASP A 650 -42.30 -199.17 -50.30
C ASP A 650 -41.79 -200.41 -49.56
N MET A 651 -40.94 -200.23 -48.54
CA MET A 651 -40.45 -201.31 -47.67
C MET A 651 -41.60 -202.01 -46.91
N ASN A 652 -42.62 -201.25 -46.51
CA ASN A 652 -43.73 -201.78 -45.71
C ASN A 652 -44.70 -202.63 -46.56
N SER A 653 -44.80 -202.34 -47.87
CA SER A 653 -45.62 -203.10 -48.82
C SER A 653 -45.06 -204.52 -49.02
N THR A 654 -43.76 -204.66 -49.24
CA THR A 654 -43.07 -205.94 -49.44
C THR A 654 -43.13 -206.84 -48.21
N ARG A 655 -43.14 -206.25 -46.99
CA ARG A 655 -43.26 -206.99 -45.72
C ARG A 655 -44.63 -207.65 -45.52
N ASN A 656 -45.70 -207.01 -45.99
CA ASN A 656 -47.06 -207.54 -45.85
C ASN A 656 -47.34 -208.71 -46.81
N GLU A 657 -46.74 -208.69 -48.00
CA GLU A 657 -46.81 -209.80 -48.95
C GLU A 657 -46.17 -211.08 -48.40
N TYR A 658 -45.04 -210.94 -47.70
CA TYR A 658 -44.36 -212.05 -47.03
C TYR A 658 -45.20 -212.67 -45.89
N ARG A 659 -45.93 -211.85 -45.12
CA ARG A 659 -46.81 -212.33 -44.03
C ARG A 659 -47.99 -213.17 -44.53
N LYS A 660 -48.61 -212.81 -45.67
CA LYS A 660 -49.72 -213.59 -46.24
C LYS A 660 -49.27 -214.98 -46.71
N LYS A 661 -48.09 -215.08 -47.34
CA LYS A 661 -47.50 -216.38 -47.72
C LYS A 661 -47.21 -217.26 -46.50
N ARG A 662 -46.78 -216.69 -45.38
CA ARG A 662 -46.55 -217.43 -44.11
C ARG A 662 -47.84 -217.96 -43.49
N GLN A 663 -48.95 -217.23 -43.60
CA GLN A 663 -50.23 -217.63 -43.02
C GLN A 663 -50.90 -218.78 -43.81
N ALA A 664 -50.68 -218.83 -45.13
CA ALA A 664 -51.05 -219.97 -45.96
C ALA A 664 -50.34 -221.28 -45.55
N VAL A 665 -49.10 -221.20 -45.02
CA VAL A 665 -48.33 -222.38 -44.57
C VAL A 665 -48.81 -222.91 -43.20
N VAL A 666 -49.22 -222.02 -42.29
CA VAL A 666 -49.65 -222.41 -40.93
C VAL A 666 -51.02 -223.12 -40.93
N CYS A 667 -51.97 -222.69 -41.76
CA CYS A 667 -53.28 -223.36 -41.84
C CYS A 667 -53.18 -224.76 -42.48
N ILE A 668 -52.23 -224.97 -43.41
CA ILE A 668 -51.94 -226.30 -43.98
C ILE A 668 -51.34 -227.23 -42.90
N GLN A 669 -50.55 -226.71 -41.95
CA GLN A 669 -50.07 -227.49 -40.80
C GLN A 669 -51.17 -227.80 -39.77
N GLN A 670 -52.20 -226.95 -39.65
CA GLN A 670 -53.36 -227.20 -38.77
C GLN A 670 -54.35 -228.22 -39.35
N ARG A 671 -54.45 -228.33 -40.68
CA ARG A 671 -55.19 -229.42 -41.36
C ARG A 671 -54.72 -230.81 -40.89
N TYR A 672 -53.45 -230.98 -40.58
CA TYR A 672 -52.87 -232.31 -40.37
C TYR A 672 -53.00 -232.84 -38.93
N ARG A 673 -53.15 -231.97 -37.91
CA ARG A 673 -53.20 -232.39 -36.49
C ARG A 673 -54.60 -232.79 -36.01
N ALA A 674 -55.67 -232.16 -36.50
CA ALA A 674 -57.04 -232.52 -36.12
C ALA A 674 -57.48 -233.86 -36.75
N GLN A 675 -56.94 -234.20 -37.93
CA GLN A 675 -57.12 -235.48 -38.62
C GLN A 675 -56.54 -236.68 -37.84
N ARG A 676 -55.64 -236.47 -36.86
CA ARG A 676 -55.07 -237.55 -36.03
C ARG A 676 -55.70 -237.72 -34.64
N ALA A 677 -56.51 -236.77 -34.15
CA ALA A 677 -56.95 -236.75 -32.76
C ALA A 677 -58.27 -237.49 -32.46
N MET A 678 -59.17 -237.71 -33.42
CA MET A 678 -60.48 -238.35 -33.12
C MET A 678 -60.88 -239.49 -34.06
N GLN A 679 -59.88 -240.30 -34.42
CA GLN A 679 -60.02 -241.73 -34.67
C GLN A 679 -60.02 -242.57 -33.36
N ALA A 680 -60.00 -241.96 -32.17
CA ALA A 680 -59.59 -242.64 -30.92
C ALA A 680 -60.68 -242.93 -29.86
N GLN A 681 -61.93 -242.46 -29.98
CA GLN A 681 -63.00 -242.74 -28.99
C GLN A 681 -64.35 -242.93 -29.72
N ARG A 682 -64.73 -244.16 -30.13
CA ARG A 682 -65.29 -245.30 -29.36
C ARG A 682 -66.83 -245.26 -29.36
N LYS A 683 -67.53 -246.24 -29.98
CA LYS A 683 -67.85 -247.61 -29.47
C LYS A 683 -68.62 -247.58 -28.13
N ILE A 684 -69.93 -247.91 -28.19
CA ILE A 684 -70.93 -248.20 -27.11
C ILE A 684 -71.40 -246.94 -26.35
N SER A 685 -72.69 -246.58 -26.23
CA SER A 685 -73.96 -247.33 -26.39
C SER A 685 -74.79 -246.88 -27.58
#